data_AF-A0A2N2BNF6-F1
#
_entry.id   AF-A0A2N2BNF6-F1
#
_cell.length_a   1.000
_cell.length_b   1.000
_cell.length_c   1.000
_cell.angle_alpha   90.00
_cell.angle_beta   90.00
_cell.angle_gamma   90.00
#
_symmetry.space_group_name_H-M   'P 1'
#
loop_
_entity.id
_entity.type
_entity.pdbx_description
1 polymer ?
#
loop_
_entity_poly.entity_id
_entity_poly.type
_entity_poly.pdbx_seq_one_letter_code
_entity_poly.pdbx_strand_id
1 'polypeptide(L)'
;MSTIGGFMKNVKRNRLIMAVGVLILIVLSTTAFKTNDYAEQLGVEYRGHVQNKGDFPKPQGSYIPGPEALGTRGEGLRIEGLWINLTGDIPKNAGITYQVHVQNEGWMTPVPTNEFAGTEGLGQRIESIKIDLVNLPDYDVYYRGHVQDKGNIPVVNANQWGWVKNGDELGTTGSSLRLEEIQIKIVKKNDDGVVFNQPGVYDHKTGHEKIQGDAIVKSKDVILKNVNIDGDLIIDKAVGEGDVTLDNVTVSGETHIRGGGHDSIHLNGGSYNKFTIEKTANNIGIEANAVNDLEILISEDANDKSFAFEGAFKLITVEAAKATVNIKDNTTVETILVNKNASDCKMYLSHNAEINQAVLNANAVITGEGSIINAEIKADDIILVKEPQNMSVDPNIKEPQIDPDYGSSAPETKETIIKLTSTAEASIVFTIYDLVNGRDQVSIPSLTINDFELKKDNIFNKDTVNDLVLVKVDANTYMIRYTKWINSFEPGRYNLNFNKEGYAKKSVDFEIARFDFKYVLKSMLNQIMYVPVSKDGSDISINDRWTTQEAKTAMEEAEQTAKNVLADGNVSEDTVMETTTATQTAINNYNNAKQKGLKGLSDKEKVANDVLFLQINHYFIPIEYKTSMETRISYLQQRIDQLIQENINGIDTYNGSNVLVGFDENFGYFIKVTYGSYTSELKNITVKEEY
;
A
#
# COMPACT_ATOMS: atom_id res chain seq x y z
N MET A 1 -41.76 -27.30 48.42
CA MET A 1 -41.91 -26.47 49.64
C MET A 1 -41.33 -27.27 50.79
N SER A 2 -40.03 -27.10 51.07
CA SER A 2 -39.47 -26.13 52.04
C SER A 2 -39.94 -26.47 53.46
N THR A 3 -39.07 -26.69 54.44
CA THR A 3 -38.21 -25.66 55.02
C THR A 3 -37.18 -26.26 56.01
N ILE A 4 -35.95 -25.74 55.93
CA ILE A 4 -35.10 -25.21 57.03
C ILE A 4 -34.58 -26.18 58.11
N GLY A 5 -33.25 -26.19 58.25
CA GLY A 5 -32.51 -26.68 59.41
C GLY A 5 -31.24 -27.43 58.96
N GLY A 6 -30.10 -26.81 58.68
CA GLY A 6 -29.50 -25.70 59.43
C GLY A 6 -28.62 -26.27 60.53
N PHE A 7 -27.30 -26.14 60.31
CA PHE A 7 -26.22 -26.25 61.30
C PHE A 7 -25.79 -27.65 61.80
N MET A 8 -24.48 -27.90 61.61
CA MET A 8 -23.63 -28.83 62.36
C MET A 8 -23.80 -30.34 62.12
N LYS A 9 -23.19 -30.84 61.04
CA LYS A 9 -22.41 -32.09 61.04
C LYS A 9 -21.60 -32.20 59.75
N ASN A 10 -20.42 -31.60 59.73
CA ASN A 10 -19.26 -32.08 58.94
C ASN A 10 -17.95 -31.37 59.33
N VAL A 11 -17.73 -31.21 60.64
CA VAL A 11 -16.37 -31.16 61.20
C VAL A 11 -15.80 -32.57 61.09
N LYS A 12 -15.23 -32.92 59.92
CA LYS A 12 -14.24 -34.00 59.69
C LYS A 12 -13.87 -34.21 58.20
N ARG A 13 -13.94 -33.17 57.36
CA ARG A 13 -13.28 -33.17 56.04
C ARG A 13 -12.66 -31.81 55.72
N ASN A 14 -11.97 -31.22 56.70
CA ASN A 14 -11.27 -29.93 56.62
C ASN A 14 -9.81 -30.03 57.13
N ARG A 15 -9.16 -31.19 56.95
CA ARG A 15 -7.74 -31.42 57.28
C ARG A 15 -7.03 -32.26 56.21
N LEU A 16 -7.13 -31.81 54.96
CA LEU A 16 -6.23 -32.11 53.84
C LEU A 16 -6.70 -31.17 52.72
N ILE A 17 -5.79 -30.51 51.99
CA ILE A 17 -6.03 -29.31 51.14
C ILE A 17 -6.05 -27.98 51.93
N MET A 18 -5.31 -27.94 53.05
CA MET A 18 -4.72 -26.72 53.60
C MET A 18 -3.19 -26.90 53.50
N ALA A 19 -2.66 -26.83 52.27
CA ALA A 19 -1.22 -26.92 51.97
C ALA A 19 -0.81 -26.31 50.60
N VAL A 20 -1.69 -25.62 49.87
CA VAL A 20 -1.33 -25.00 48.56
C VAL A 20 -1.79 -23.53 48.42
N GLY A 21 -2.54 -22.99 49.38
CA GLY A 21 -2.86 -21.57 49.43
C GLY A 21 -2.46 -21.02 50.79
N VAL A 22 -1.72 -19.91 50.81
CA VAL A 22 -1.15 -19.21 51.99
C VAL A 22 0.24 -19.70 52.42
N LEU A 23 1.23 -19.48 51.55
CA LEU A 23 2.57 -19.04 51.94
C LEU A 23 3.05 -18.06 50.85
N ILE A 24 3.79 -17.03 51.25
CA ILE A 24 4.33 -15.91 50.44
C ILE A 24 3.44 -14.65 50.44
N LEU A 25 3.33 -14.05 51.62
CA LEU A 25 3.36 -12.61 51.80
C LEU A 25 4.45 -12.33 52.85
N ILE A 26 5.33 -11.37 52.54
CA ILE A 26 6.56 -10.94 53.25
C ILE A 26 7.85 -11.67 52.80
N VAL A 27 8.41 -11.21 51.68
CA VAL A 27 9.88 -10.98 51.59
C VAL A 27 10.08 -9.56 51.10
N LEU A 28 10.90 -8.84 51.87
CA LEU A 28 11.32 -7.46 51.66
C LEU A 28 12.02 -7.27 50.31
N SER A 29 11.95 -6.03 49.83
CA SER A 29 12.75 -5.40 48.79
C SER A 29 14.15 -6.01 48.61
N THR A 30 14.34 -6.72 47.51
CA THR A 30 15.49 -6.50 46.65
C THR A 30 14.96 -6.37 45.23
N THR A 31 15.27 -5.23 44.61
CA THR A 31 15.21 -5.10 43.15
C THR A 31 16.18 -6.12 42.56
N ALA A 32 15.68 -7.31 42.22
CA ALA A 32 16.29 -8.07 41.17
C ALA A 32 15.98 -7.31 39.88
N PHE A 33 16.88 -6.42 39.49
CA PHE A 33 16.96 -5.99 38.10
C PHE A 33 17.00 -7.29 37.27
N LYS A 34 15.95 -7.55 36.50
CA LYS A 34 16.10 -8.47 35.37
C LYS A 34 17.17 -7.83 34.50
N THR A 35 18.36 -8.39 34.52
CA THR A 35 19.37 -8.13 33.51
C THR A 35 18.69 -8.42 32.18
N ASN A 36 18.65 -7.42 31.29
CA ASN A 36 18.33 -7.69 29.90
C ASN A 36 19.26 -8.81 29.44
N ASP A 37 18.69 -9.92 28.98
CA ASP A 37 19.41 -10.88 28.13
C ASP A 37 19.62 -10.21 26.76
N TYR A 38 20.44 -9.16 26.74
CA TYR A 38 21.27 -8.89 25.58
C TYR A 38 22.49 -9.80 25.77
N ALA A 39 22.72 -10.74 24.86
CA ALA A 39 24.07 -11.29 24.71
C ALA A 39 25.05 -10.10 24.70
N GLU A 40 26.08 -10.10 25.55
CA GLU A 40 26.93 -8.92 25.76
C GLU A 40 27.54 -8.50 24.42
N GLN A 41 26.97 -7.44 23.84
CA GLN A 41 27.35 -6.91 22.54
C GLN A 41 28.85 -6.58 22.54
N LEU A 42 29.55 -6.99 21.47
CA LEU A 42 30.98 -6.76 21.30
C LEU A 42 31.32 -5.27 21.50
N GLY A 43 32.18 -4.99 22.47
CA GLY A 43 32.53 -3.64 22.91
C GLY A 43 34.04 -3.41 22.98
N VAL A 44 34.42 -2.25 23.51
CA VAL A 44 35.82 -1.87 23.77
C VAL A 44 35.92 -1.18 25.11
N GLU A 45 37.02 -1.39 25.81
CA GLU A 45 37.41 -0.64 27.00
C GLU A 45 38.88 -0.22 26.90
N TYR A 46 39.25 0.89 27.52
CA TYR A 46 40.61 1.42 27.42
C TYR A 46 41.02 2.21 28.66
N ARG A 47 42.33 2.32 28.86
CA ARG A 47 42.95 3.11 29.93
C ARG A 47 44.25 3.71 29.42
N GLY A 48 44.79 4.71 30.10
CA GLY A 48 46.02 5.33 29.64
C GLY A 48 46.80 6.07 30.72
N HIS A 49 48.05 6.36 30.38
CA HIS A 49 48.93 7.18 31.19
C HIS A 49 48.79 8.64 30.76
N VAL A 50 48.27 9.47 31.66
CA VAL A 50 48.06 10.91 31.39
C VAL A 50 49.08 11.71 32.20
N GLN A 51 49.73 12.69 31.57
CA GLN A 51 50.72 13.54 32.20
C GLN A 51 50.22 14.07 33.55
N ASN A 52 51.06 13.97 34.58
CA ASN A 52 50.80 14.40 35.97
C ASN A 52 49.61 13.70 36.68
N LYS A 53 48.84 12.84 36.00
CA LYS A 53 47.77 12.02 36.59
C LYS A 53 48.16 10.54 36.69
N GLY A 54 49.15 10.11 35.92
CA GLY A 54 49.59 8.73 35.82
C GLY A 54 48.53 7.85 35.15
N ASP A 55 48.50 6.57 35.48
CA ASP A 55 47.50 5.63 34.95
C ASP A 55 46.08 6.03 35.37
N PHE A 56 45.21 6.16 34.39
CA PHE A 56 43.81 6.55 34.51
C PHE A 56 42.93 5.58 33.70
N PRO A 57 41.76 5.14 34.21
CA PRO A 57 41.07 5.61 35.42
C PRO A 57 41.64 5.02 36.72
N LYS A 58 41.24 5.61 37.86
CA LYS A 58 41.55 5.08 39.20
C LYS A 58 40.39 4.21 39.71
N PRO A 59 40.64 3.17 40.53
CA PRO A 59 41.96 2.70 40.98
C PRO A 59 42.80 2.13 39.83
N GLN A 60 44.13 2.13 40.00
CA GLN A 60 45.06 1.61 38.98
C GLN A 60 44.66 0.19 38.58
N GLY A 61 44.63 -0.08 37.27
CA GLY A 61 44.16 -1.34 36.73
C GLY A 61 42.78 -1.26 36.07
N SER A 62 41.99 -0.23 36.39
CA SER A 62 40.63 -0.03 35.86
C SER A 62 40.62 0.39 34.38
N TYR A 63 39.48 0.21 33.71
CA TYR A 63 39.24 0.60 32.31
C TYR A 63 38.02 1.51 32.18
N ILE A 64 38.02 2.32 31.12
CA ILE A 64 36.92 3.16 30.69
C ILE A 64 36.17 2.42 29.57
N PRO A 65 34.85 2.20 29.68
CA PRO A 65 34.09 1.61 28.59
C PRO A 65 33.95 2.61 27.43
N GLY A 66 34.18 2.15 26.21
CA GLY A 66 33.95 2.98 25.02
C GLY A 66 32.46 3.31 24.84
N PRO A 67 32.09 4.52 24.35
CA PRO A 67 32.95 5.61 23.87
C PRO A 67 33.31 6.70 24.90
N GLU A 68 33.36 6.41 26.19
CA GLU A 68 33.68 7.43 27.20
C GLU A 68 35.10 8.01 27.05
N ALA A 69 35.32 9.28 27.39
CA ALA A 69 36.59 9.95 27.12
C ALA A 69 37.75 9.46 27.99
N LEU A 70 38.88 9.11 27.37
CA LEU A 70 40.17 8.93 28.04
C LEU A 70 41.07 10.14 27.75
N GLY A 71 41.41 10.89 28.80
CA GLY A 71 42.27 12.07 28.69
C GLY A 71 41.71 13.26 29.46
N THR A 72 42.18 14.47 29.14
CA THR A 72 41.83 15.69 29.86
C THR A 72 41.66 16.86 28.90
N ARG A 73 40.51 16.91 28.24
CA ARG A 73 40.18 18.00 27.34
C ARG A 73 40.18 19.35 28.07
N GLY A 74 40.96 20.30 27.56
CA GLY A 74 41.04 21.66 28.09
C GLY A 74 41.95 21.84 29.31
N GLU A 75 42.51 20.77 29.88
CA GLU A 75 43.49 20.87 30.97
C GLU A 75 44.95 20.96 30.47
N GLY A 76 45.17 20.75 29.17
CA GLY A 76 46.51 20.85 28.57
C GLY A 76 47.45 19.68 28.87
N LEU A 77 46.95 18.56 29.42
CA LEU A 77 47.76 17.38 29.71
C LEU A 77 47.71 16.40 28.53
N ARG A 78 48.87 15.82 28.22
CA ARG A 78 49.04 14.84 27.13
C ARG A 78 48.72 13.41 27.59
N ILE A 79 48.28 12.59 26.64
CA ILE A 79 48.33 11.14 26.75
C ILE A 79 49.76 10.69 26.40
N GLU A 80 50.38 9.86 27.24
CA GLU A 80 51.75 9.34 27.08
C GLU A 80 51.78 7.84 26.71
N GLY A 81 50.70 7.13 27.02
CA GLY A 81 50.51 5.73 26.66
C GLY A 81 49.08 5.25 26.89
N LEU A 82 48.70 4.12 26.28
CA LEU A 82 47.36 3.53 26.42
C LEU A 82 47.33 2.00 26.24
N TRP A 83 46.29 1.40 26.81
CA TRP A 83 45.89 0.00 26.62
C TRP A 83 44.46 -0.03 26.09
N ILE A 84 44.19 -0.91 25.13
CA ILE A 84 42.86 -1.12 24.54
C ILE A 84 42.50 -2.62 24.59
N ASN A 85 41.30 -2.91 25.09
CA ASN A 85 40.71 -4.24 25.18
C ASN A 85 39.39 -4.31 24.43
N LEU A 86 39.09 -5.49 23.85
CA LEU A 86 37.73 -5.83 23.45
C LEU A 86 36.96 -6.40 24.65
N THR A 87 35.64 -6.19 24.67
CA THR A 87 34.72 -6.71 25.69
C THR A 87 33.54 -7.44 25.05
N GLY A 88 32.78 -8.22 25.82
CA GLY A 88 31.63 -9.00 25.35
C GLY A 88 32.02 -10.34 24.71
N ASP A 89 31.16 -10.85 23.82
CA ASP A 89 31.35 -12.15 23.15
C ASP A 89 32.39 -12.09 22.02
N ILE A 90 33.67 -12.19 22.38
CA ILE A 90 34.79 -12.12 21.42
C ILE A 90 34.99 -13.47 20.71
N PRO A 91 34.87 -13.53 19.36
CA PRO A 91 35.13 -14.75 18.60
C PRO A 91 36.56 -15.28 18.80
N LYS A 92 36.74 -16.60 18.66
CA LYS A 92 38.06 -17.21 18.75
C LYS A 92 39.00 -16.65 17.67
N ASN A 93 40.19 -16.22 18.07
CA ASN A 93 41.20 -15.54 17.24
C ASN A 93 40.82 -14.12 16.78
N ALA A 94 39.72 -13.54 17.28
CA ALA A 94 39.43 -12.12 17.11
C ALA A 94 40.28 -11.27 18.07
N GLY A 95 40.55 -10.03 17.67
CA GLY A 95 41.34 -9.10 18.48
C GLY A 95 41.28 -7.67 17.98
N ILE A 96 42.02 -6.80 18.66
CA ILE A 96 42.24 -5.42 18.28
C ILE A 96 43.75 -5.16 18.24
N THR A 97 44.22 -4.40 17.26
CA THR A 97 45.62 -4.01 17.12
C THR A 97 45.73 -2.50 16.99
N TYR A 98 46.74 -1.91 17.62
CA TYR A 98 46.90 -0.46 17.62
C TYR A 98 48.37 -0.07 17.65
N GLN A 99 48.67 1.08 17.05
CA GLN A 99 50.00 1.68 17.01
C GLN A 99 49.90 3.17 17.30
N VAL A 100 50.91 3.72 17.98
CA VAL A 100 50.97 5.14 18.34
C VAL A 100 52.23 5.79 17.75
N HIS A 101 52.11 7.05 17.35
CA HIS A 101 53.23 7.91 17.03
C HIS A 101 53.63 8.71 18.27
N VAL A 102 54.83 8.47 18.79
CA VAL A 102 55.35 9.12 20.00
C VAL A 102 56.37 10.18 19.64
N GLN A 103 56.34 11.29 20.36
CA GLN A 103 57.32 12.37 20.24
C GLN A 103 58.76 11.83 20.27
N ASN A 104 59.58 12.28 19.30
CA ASN A 104 60.99 11.90 19.11
C ASN A 104 61.27 10.43 18.72
N GLU A 105 60.32 9.52 18.91
CA GLU A 105 60.47 8.10 18.55
C GLU A 105 59.85 7.77 17.18
N GLY A 106 58.78 8.47 16.81
CA GLY A 106 58.01 8.20 15.61
C GLY A 106 56.93 7.14 15.81
N TRP A 107 56.52 6.47 14.73
CA TRP A 107 55.59 5.35 14.78
C TRP A 107 56.22 4.14 15.46
N MET A 108 55.65 3.72 16.59
CA MET A 108 56.06 2.52 17.32
C MET A 108 55.50 1.24 16.66
N THR A 109 56.07 0.09 17.00
CA THR A 109 55.56 -1.23 16.57
C THR A 109 54.11 -1.41 17.02
N PRO A 110 53.19 -1.90 16.14
CA PRO A 110 51.83 -2.24 16.55
C PRO A 110 51.79 -3.27 17.66
N VAL A 111 50.89 -3.07 18.62
CA VAL A 111 50.67 -3.97 19.74
C VAL A 111 49.28 -4.60 19.67
N PRO A 112 49.10 -5.84 20.16
CA PRO A 112 47.79 -6.50 20.20
C PRO A 112 46.95 -6.02 21.40
N THR A 113 45.74 -6.58 21.51
CA THR A 113 44.82 -6.42 22.65
C THR A 113 45.57 -6.45 23.98
N ASN A 114 45.26 -5.50 24.87
CA ASN A 114 45.77 -5.43 26.25
C ASN A 114 47.26 -5.13 26.44
N GLU A 115 48.02 -4.80 25.40
CA GLU A 115 49.45 -4.46 25.50
C GLU A 115 49.71 -2.95 25.55
N PHE A 116 50.76 -2.51 26.24
CA PHE A 116 51.03 -1.07 26.37
C PHE A 116 51.53 -0.45 25.06
N ALA A 117 50.86 0.60 24.58
CA ALA A 117 51.32 1.44 23.47
C ALA A 117 51.71 2.83 23.96
N GLY A 118 52.99 3.19 23.87
CA GLY A 118 53.52 4.49 24.29
C GLY A 118 54.87 4.39 24.98
N THR A 119 55.21 5.39 25.79
CA THR A 119 56.42 5.34 26.64
C THR A 119 56.06 5.56 28.10
N GLU A 120 56.63 4.75 28.99
CA GLU A 120 56.44 4.88 30.43
C GLU A 120 57.61 5.65 31.04
N GLY A 121 57.32 6.68 31.85
CA GLY A 121 58.34 7.42 32.60
C GLY A 121 59.25 8.35 31.80
N LEU A 122 59.10 8.41 30.46
CA LEU A 122 59.90 9.31 29.60
C LEU A 122 59.25 10.68 29.36
N GLY A 123 57.99 10.84 29.75
CA GLY A 123 57.28 12.11 29.59
C GLY A 123 57.00 12.51 28.13
N GLN A 124 57.02 11.57 27.19
CA GLN A 124 56.81 11.83 25.78
C GLN A 124 55.31 11.72 25.43
N ARG A 125 54.80 12.64 24.60
CA ARG A 125 53.39 12.64 24.15
C ARG A 125 53.14 11.63 23.03
N ILE A 126 51.94 11.07 23.03
CA ILE A 126 51.32 10.53 21.81
C ILE A 126 50.87 11.70 20.93
N GLU A 127 51.28 11.67 19.67
CA GLU A 127 50.92 12.65 18.64
C GLU A 127 49.89 12.09 17.66
N SER A 128 49.84 10.77 17.45
CA SER A 128 48.86 10.09 16.59
C SER A 128 48.64 8.63 16.98
N ILE A 129 47.51 8.06 16.55
CA ILE A 129 47.16 6.64 16.77
C ILE A 129 46.46 6.07 15.52
N LYS A 130 46.66 4.76 15.30
CA LYS A 130 45.87 3.92 14.38
C LYS A 130 45.39 2.68 15.11
N ILE A 131 44.15 2.26 14.83
CA ILE A 131 43.48 1.13 15.47
C ILE A 131 42.76 0.30 14.41
N ASP A 132 42.98 -1.02 14.44
CA ASP A 132 42.41 -2.01 13.52
C ASP A 132 41.82 -3.20 14.28
N LEU A 133 40.80 -3.83 13.69
CA LEU A 133 40.23 -5.09 14.19
C LEU A 133 40.84 -6.29 13.46
N VAL A 134 41.06 -7.36 14.20
CA VAL A 134 41.59 -8.63 13.70
C VAL A 134 40.48 -9.68 13.75
N ASN A 135 40.21 -10.33 12.62
CA ASN A 135 39.20 -11.40 12.47
C ASN A 135 37.78 -11.02 12.95
N LEU A 136 37.38 -9.77 12.74
CA LEU A 136 36.03 -9.26 13.01
C LEU A 136 35.47 -8.58 11.75
N PRO A 137 35.14 -9.35 10.69
CA PRO A 137 34.75 -8.79 9.40
C PRO A 137 33.45 -8.00 9.45
N ASP A 138 32.57 -8.31 10.41
CA ASP A 138 31.25 -7.67 10.58
C ASP A 138 31.28 -6.48 11.55
N TYR A 139 32.45 -5.96 11.90
CA TYR A 139 32.61 -4.84 12.83
C TYR A 139 33.61 -3.82 12.32
N ASP A 140 33.37 -2.55 12.65
CA ASP A 140 34.24 -1.40 12.48
C ASP A 140 34.68 -0.88 13.86
N VAL A 141 35.93 -0.43 13.96
CA VAL A 141 36.41 0.37 15.10
C VAL A 141 36.45 1.84 14.73
N TYR A 142 35.69 2.67 15.45
CA TYR A 142 35.66 4.11 15.28
C TYR A 142 36.41 4.79 16.43
N TYR A 143 37.24 5.78 16.10
CA TYR A 143 37.96 6.57 17.10
C TYR A 143 38.07 8.05 16.71
N ARG A 144 38.08 8.92 17.73
CA ARG A 144 38.21 10.37 17.58
C ARG A 144 38.92 10.96 18.79
N GLY A 145 39.40 12.19 18.69
CA GLY A 145 40.18 12.79 19.77
C GLY A 145 40.30 14.30 19.72
N HIS A 146 40.79 14.87 20.81
CA HIS A 146 41.14 16.29 20.92
C HIS A 146 42.66 16.44 20.80
N VAL A 147 43.11 17.21 19.82
CA VAL A 147 44.53 17.50 19.61
C VAL A 147 44.81 18.95 19.97
N GLN A 148 45.93 19.18 20.65
CA GLN A 148 46.42 20.50 21.02
C GLN A 148 46.34 21.47 19.82
N ASP A 149 45.79 22.67 20.04
CA ASP A 149 45.67 23.78 19.07
C ASP A 149 44.87 23.46 17.78
N LYS A 150 44.51 22.20 17.54
CA LYS A 150 43.65 21.73 16.43
C LYS A 150 42.21 21.50 16.87
N GLY A 151 41.99 21.24 18.16
CA GLY A 151 40.69 20.95 18.71
C GLY A 151 40.23 19.52 18.44
N ASN A 152 38.92 19.35 18.32
CA ASN A 152 38.24 18.08 18.07
C ASN A 152 38.49 17.58 16.64
N ILE A 153 39.18 16.45 16.48
CA ILE A 153 39.44 15.84 15.17
C ILE A 153 38.87 14.41 15.07
N PRO A 154 38.47 13.95 13.87
CA PRO A 154 38.38 14.74 12.64
C PRO A 154 37.21 15.75 12.69
N VAL A 155 37.35 16.86 11.97
CA VAL A 155 36.26 17.84 11.80
C VAL A 155 35.52 17.49 10.51
N VAL A 156 34.23 17.15 10.60
CA VAL A 156 33.41 16.82 9.41
C VAL A 156 32.91 18.10 8.73
N ASN A 157 32.50 19.07 9.54
CA ASN A 157 32.16 20.43 9.12
C ASN A 157 32.36 21.36 10.33
N ALA A 158 32.16 22.68 10.14
CA ALA A 158 32.54 23.72 11.09
C ALA A 158 32.11 23.49 12.56
N ASN A 159 31.05 22.71 12.82
CA ASN A 159 30.54 22.43 14.16
C ASN A 159 30.40 20.92 14.48
N GLN A 160 30.94 20.03 13.66
CA GLN A 160 30.73 18.58 13.82
C GLN A 160 32.04 17.82 14.03
N TRP A 161 32.11 17.13 15.17
CA TRP A 161 33.20 16.23 15.54
C TRP A 161 32.95 14.83 15.00
N GLY A 162 33.75 14.42 14.01
CA GLY A 162 33.67 13.13 13.33
C GLY A 162 34.45 12.02 14.01
N TRP A 163 34.59 10.93 13.28
CA TRP A 163 35.34 9.74 13.65
C TRP A 163 36.22 9.31 12.48
N VAL A 164 37.43 8.86 12.75
CA VAL A 164 38.18 8.02 11.82
C VAL A 164 37.87 6.55 12.13
N LYS A 165 38.21 5.62 11.22
CA LYS A 165 37.99 4.19 11.45
C LYS A 165 39.10 3.32 10.86
N ASN A 166 39.22 2.08 11.34
CA ASN A 166 40.00 0.99 10.74
C ASN A 166 41.35 1.42 10.11
N GLY A 167 42.35 1.66 10.96
CA GLY A 167 43.72 1.98 10.52
C GLY A 167 43.96 3.42 10.06
N ASP A 168 42.91 4.24 9.91
CA ASP A 168 43.04 5.67 9.61
C ASP A 168 43.75 6.45 10.73
N GLU A 169 44.62 7.40 10.37
CA GLU A 169 45.35 8.17 11.38
C GLU A 169 44.46 9.16 12.15
N LEU A 170 44.42 9.04 13.47
CA LEU A 170 43.91 10.06 14.38
C LEU A 170 45.07 10.79 15.05
N GLY A 171 45.27 12.07 14.71
CA GLY A 171 46.29 12.90 15.34
C GLY A 171 47.01 13.81 14.36
N THR A 172 48.24 14.18 14.70
CA THR A 172 49.16 14.86 13.79
C THR A 172 50.56 14.25 13.83
N THR A 173 50.94 13.52 12.79
CA THR A 173 52.35 13.13 12.59
C THR A 173 53.20 14.36 12.22
N GLY A 174 54.34 14.56 12.89
CA GLY A 174 55.34 15.58 12.54
C GLY A 174 55.00 17.04 12.87
N SER A 175 53.79 17.32 13.39
CA SER A 175 53.38 18.69 13.78
C SER A 175 53.70 19.06 15.23
N SER A 176 54.26 18.12 16.01
CA SER A 176 54.59 18.31 17.43
C SER A 176 53.40 18.62 18.37
N LEU A 177 52.18 18.23 17.99
CA LEU A 177 50.96 18.46 18.79
C LEU A 177 50.55 17.18 19.52
N ARG A 178 50.18 17.32 20.81
CA ARG A 178 49.76 16.19 21.66
C ARG A 178 48.30 15.82 21.43
N LEU A 179 48.00 14.52 21.55
CA LEU A 179 46.66 14.02 21.81
C LEU A 179 46.34 14.24 23.30
N GLU A 180 45.24 14.94 23.57
CA GLU A 180 44.80 15.27 24.94
C GLU A 180 43.61 14.41 25.39
N GLU A 181 42.81 13.92 24.44
CA GLU A 181 41.63 13.09 24.70
C GLU A 181 41.42 12.12 23.52
N ILE A 182 40.97 10.89 23.82
CA ILE A 182 40.53 9.90 22.85
C ILE A 182 39.21 9.25 23.28
N GLN A 183 38.37 8.95 22.28
CA GLN A 183 37.18 8.11 22.40
C GLN A 183 37.24 7.00 21.36
N ILE A 184 36.86 5.77 21.75
CA ILE A 184 36.89 4.58 20.89
C ILE A 184 35.58 3.83 21.05
N LYS A 185 34.99 3.34 19.96
CA LYS A 185 33.84 2.43 20.00
C LYS A 185 33.95 1.34 18.96
N ILE A 186 33.40 0.18 19.29
CA ILE A 186 33.10 -0.88 18.32
C ILE A 186 31.69 -0.66 17.80
N VAL A 187 31.54 -0.74 16.49
CA VAL A 187 30.24 -0.66 15.82
C VAL A 187 30.15 -1.89 14.94
N LYS A 188 29.10 -2.70 15.09
CA LYS A 188 28.81 -3.74 14.09
C LYS A 188 28.67 -3.03 12.75
N LYS A 189 29.35 -3.51 11.71
CA LYS A 189 29.11 -3.09 10.33
C LYS A 189 27.66 -3.42 10.03
N ASN A 190 26.82 -2.43 10.27
CA ASN A 190 25.51 -2.35 9.67
C ASN A 190 25.81 -1.69 8.34
N ASP A 191 25.93 -2.48 7.27
CA ASP A 191 26.09 -1.90 5.94
C ASP A 191 24.89 -0.98 5.69
N ASP A 192 25.19 0.27 5.34
CA ASP A 192 24.27 1.40 5.33
C ASP A 192 22.93 1.00 4.70
N GLY A 193 21.86 1.03 5.49
CA GLY A 193 20.56 0.69 4.96
C GLY A 193 20.22 1.54 3.73
N VAL A 194 19.69 0.93 2.68
CA VAL A 194 19.46 1.62 1.40
C VAL A 194 18.36 2.67 1.58
N VAL A 195 18.66 3.93 1.27
CA VAL A 195 17.69 5.04 1.40
C VAL A 195 17.05 5.37 0.05
N PHE A 196 15.74 5.16 -0.06
CA PHE A 196 14.91 5.54 -1.19
C PHE A 196 14.29 6.92 -0.94
N ASN A 197 14.95 7.97 -1.42
CA ASN A 197 14.59 9.37 -1.16
C ASN A 197 14.04 10.11 -2.38
N GLN A 198 13.70 9.40 -3.46
CA GLN A 198 13.05 9.94 -4.64
C GLN A 198 11.86 9.03 -5.03
N PRO A 199 10.80 9.57 -5.64
CA PRO A 199 9.73 8.75 -6.21
C PRO A 199 10.26 7.83 -7.32
N GLY A 200 9.67 6.66 -7.49
CA GLY A 200 10.01 5.77 -8.59
C GLY A 200 9.93 4.28 -8.27
N VAL A 201 10.17 3.47 -9.31
CA VAL A 201 10.20 2.00 -9.22
C VAL A 201 11.64 1.53 -9.05
N TYR A 202 11.88 0.79 -7.98
CA TYR A 202 13.15 0.16 -7.64
C TYR A 202 13.00 -1.35 -7.78
N ASP A 203 13.45 -1.88 -8.92
CA ASP A 203 13.31 -3.29 -9.30
C ASP A 203 14.65 -4.04 -9.15
N HIS A 204 14.62 -5.32 -8.77
CA HIS A 204 15.78 -6.22 -8.79
C HIS A 204 16.62 -6.15 -10.08
N LYS A 205 15.95 -5.94 -11.23
CA LYS A 205 16.61 -5.79 -12.56
C LYS A 205 17.49 -4.54 -12.68
N THR A 206 17.32 -3.58 -11.78
CA THR A 206 18.11 -2.34 -11.72
C THR A 206 19.30 -2.43 -10.75
N GLY A 207 19.57 -3.62 -10.18
CA GLY A 207 20.73 -3.86 -9.31
C GLY A 207 20.41 -3.95 -7.81
N HIS A 208 19.13 -4.01 -7.44
CA HIS A 208 18.65 -4.09 -6.06
C HIS A 208 17.99 -5.43 -5.72
N GLU A 209 18.50 -6.55 -6.28
CA GLU A 209 17.97 -7.90 -5.96
C GLU A 209 18.09 -8.23 -4.47
N LYS A 210 19.16 -7.74 -3.84
CA LYS A 210 19.43 -7.98 -2.42
C LYS A 210 20.03 -6.74 -1.75
N ILE A 211 19.40 -6.32 -0.66
CA ILE A 211 19.85 -5.26 0.23
C ILE A 211 20.42 -5.93 1.48
N GLN A 212 21.74 -5.79 1.67
CA GLN A 212 22.43 -6.26 2.87
C GLN A 212 22.23 -5.21 3.96
N GLY A 213 21.37 -5.52 4.94
CA GLY A 213 20.98 -4.59 6.01
C GLY A 213 19.61 -3.97 5.79
N ASP A 214 19.39 -2.82 6.44
CA ASP A 214 18.08 -2.17 6.48
C ASP A 214 17.75 -1.46 5.15
N ALA A 215 16.51 -1.02 4.99
CA ALA A 215 16.09 -0.13 3.92
C ALA A 215 15.23 0.99 4.50
N ILE A 216 15.33 2.21 3.95
CA ILE A 216 14.59 3.38 4.42
C ILE A 216 13.91 4.07 3.24
N VAL A 217 12.58 4.08 3.22
CA VAL A 217 11.78 4.84 2.27
C VAL A 217 11.48 6.23 2.84
N LYS A 218 11.90 7.29 2.15
CA LYS A 218 11.71 8.70 2.57
C LYS A 218 10.89 9.54 1.60
N SER A 219 10.60 9.02 0.41
CA SER A 219 9.80 9.70 -0.59
C SER A 219 8.47 8.99 -0.78
N LYS A 220 7.43 9.78 -1.06
CA LYS A 220 6.19 9.27 -1.64
C LYS A 220 6.42 8.68 -3.03
N ASP A 221 5.45 7.89 -3.46
CA ASP A 221 5.36 7.20 -4.75
C ASP A 221 6.59 6.30 -5.01
N VAL A 222 7.12 5.68 -3.95
CA VAL A 222 8.19 4.68 -4.03
C VAL A 222 7.57 3.30 -4.19
N ILE A 223 8.01 2.58 -5.21
CA ILE A 223 7.62 1.20 -5.49
C ILE A 223 8.86 0.33 -5.36
N LEU A 224 8.93 -0.51 -4.32
CA LEU A 224 9.95 -1.54 -4.20
C LEU A 224 9.42 -2.81 -4.86
N LYS A 225 10.12 -3.32 -5.88
CA LYS A 225 9.65 -4.43 -6.70
C LYS A 225 10.68 -5.57 -6.75
N ASN A 226 10.27 -6.78 -6.33
CA ASN A 226 11.12 -7.98 -6.30
C ASN A 226 12.42 -7.84 -5.47
N VAL A 227 12.40 -7.02 -4.42
CA VAL A 227 13.59 -6.70 -3.61
C VAL A 227 13.65 -7.61 -2.38
N ASN A 228 14.83 -8.14 -2.04
CA ASN A 228 15.07 -8.85 -0.79
C ASN A 228 15.87 -7.98 0.19
N ILE A 229 15.36 -7.76 1.40
CA ILE A 229 15.96 -6.95 2.46
C ILE A 229 16.32 -7.90 3.62
N ASP A 230 17.62 -7.98 3.94
CA ASP A 230 18.12 -8.84 5.02
C ASP A 230 17.90 -8.23 6.42
N GLY A 231 17.72 -6.91 6.50
CA GLY A 231 17.43 -6.16 7.73
C GLY A 231 15.99 -5.63 7.81
N ASP A 232 15.82 -4.52 8.51
CA ASP A 232 14.54 -3.87 8.72
C ASP A 232 14.15 -2.99 7.52
N LEU A 233 12.86 -2.81 7.29
CA LEU A 233 12.34 -1.82 6.34
C LEU A 233 11.69 -0.67 7.09
N ILE A 234 12.13 0.56 6.87
CA ILE A 234 11.60 1.76 7.54
C ILE A 234 10.89 2.63 6.51
N ILE A 235 9.58 2.76 6.61
CA ILE A 235 8.80 3.78 5.91
C ILE A 235 8.82 5.04 6.78
N ASP A 236 9.74 5.95 6.46
CA ASP A 236 10.04 7.12 7.27
C ASP A 236 8.92 8.16 7.23
N LYS A 237 8.77 8.94 8.31
CA LYS A 237 7.83 10.06 8.39
C LYS A 237 7.95 11.08 7.25
N ALA A 238 9.12 11.17 6.61
CA ALA A 238 9.34 12.02 5.44
C ALA A 238 8.45 11.69 4.23
N VAL A 239 7.90 10.47 4.16
CA VAL A 239 6.90 10.09 3.16
C VAL A 239 5.64 10.96 3.25
N GLY A 240 5.30 11.47 4.45
CA GLY A 240 4.09 12.27 4.66
C GLY A 240 2.83 11.42 4.44
N GLU A 241 1.82 11.99 3.78
CA GLU A 241 0.56 11.31 3.43
C GLU A 241 0.63 10.50 2.12
N GLY A 242 1.82 10.39 1.51
CA GLY A 242 1.97 9.78 0.18
C GLY A 242 2.14 8.27 0.18
N ASP A 243 2.11 7.69 -1.01
CA ASP A 243 1.99 6.23 -1.19
C ASP A 243 3.34 5.51 -1.25
N VAL A 244 3.36 4.27 -0.78
CA VAL A 244 4.47 3.33 -0.88
C VAL A 244 3.92 1.97 -1.28
N THR A 245 4.48 1.38 -2.34
CA THR A 245 4.10 0.03 -2.79
C THR A 245 5.24 -0.95 -2.60
N LEU A 246 4.97 -2.08 -1.98
CA LEU A 246 5.87 -3.23 -1.83
C LEU A 246 5.33 -4.37 -2.70
N ASP A 247 5.91 -4.54 -3.90
CA ASP A 247 5.51 -5.53 -4.90
C ASP A 247 6.49 -6.71 -4.91
N ASN A 248 6.05 -7.84 -4.36
CA ASN A 248 6.86 -9.04 -4.19
C ASN A 248 8.20 -8.79 -3.46
N VAL A 249 8.13 -8.08 -2.33
CA VAL A 249 9.30 -7.77 -1.48
C VAL A 249 9.44 -8.81 -0.38
N THR A 250 10.68 -9.18 -0.05
CA THR A 250 10.99 -9.99 1.13
C THR A 250 11.71 -9.13 2.16
N VAL A 251 11.21 -9.07 3.40
CA VAL A 251 11.87 -8.38 4.52
C VAL A 251 12.12 -9.39 5.64
N SER A 252 13.40 -9.67 5.92
CA SER A 252 13.79 -10.62 6.96
C SER A 252 13.66 -10.03 8.37
N GLY A 253 13.93 -8.73 8.50
CA GLY A 253 13.71 -7.95 9.72
C GLY A 253 12.29 -7.43 9.87
N GLU A 254 12.11 -6.43 10.73
CA GLU A 254 10.83 -5.78 11.01
C GLU A 254 10.56 -4.64 10.02
N THR A 255 9.30 -4.42 9.66
CA THR A 255 8.88 -3.27 8.87
C THR A 255 8.30 -2.18 9.78
N HIS A 256 9.00 -1.06 9.92
CA HIS A 256 8.60 0.09 10.71
C HIS A 256 7.86 1.12 9.85
N ILE A 257 6.60 1.41 10.16
CA ILE A 257 5.78 2.39 9.45
C ILE A 257 5.64 3.65 10.30
N ARG A 258 6.25 4.73 9.83
CA ARG A 258 6.25 6.07 10.48
C ARG A 258 5.65 7.16 9.59
N GLY A 259 5.46 6.87 8.31
CA GLY A 259 4.83 7.74 7.31
C GLY A 259 3.89 6.93 6.39
N GLY A 260 3.06 7.64 5.65
CA GLY A 260 1.90 7.14 4.90
C GLY A 260 0.65 7.97 5.20
N GLY A 261 -0.32 7.95 4.29
CA GLY A 261 -1.70 8.40 4.50
C GLY A 261 -2.70 7.25 4.68
N HIS A 262 -3.99 7.59 4.74
CA HIS A 262 -5.11 6.68 5.07
C HIS A 262 -5.26 5.46 4.15
N ASP A 263 -4.68 5.46 2.94
CA ASP A 263 -4.79 4.38 1.94
C ASP A 263 -3.49 4.25 1.12
N SER A 264 -2.34 4.24 1.79
CA SER A 264 -1.07 4.58 1.15
C SER A 264 -0.02 3.47 1.11
N ILE A 265 -0.13 2.45 1.97
CA ILE A 265 0.86 1.36 2.02
C ILE A 265 0.26 0.12 1.35
N HIS A 266 0.71 -0.18 0.14
CA HIS A 266 0.19 -1.29 -0.66
C HIS A 266 1.19 -2.45 -0.68
N LEU A 267 0.76 -3.64 -0.29
CA LEU A 267 1.54 -4.87 -0.34
C LEU A 267 0.96 -5.77 -1.43
N ASN A 268 1.76 -6.13 -2.43
CA ASN A 268 1.36 -7.01 -3.53
C ASN A 268 2.26 -8.24 -3.52
N GLY A 269 1.90 -9.23 -2.71
CA GLY A 269 2.73 -10.40 -2.43
C GLY A 269 3.98 -10.08 -1.61
N GLY A 270 4.89 -11.05 -1.54
CA GLY A 270 6.10 -10.96 -0.73
C GLY A 270 6.02 -11.73 0.59
N SER A 271 7.05 -11.59 1.41
CA SER A 271 7.16 -12.25 2.71
C SER A 271 7.74 -11.28 3.74
N TYR A 272 7.04 -11.13 4.85
CA TYR A 272 7.36 -10.14 5.88
C TYR A 272 7.30 -10.80 7.25
N ASN A 273 8.17 -10.35 8.15
CA ASN A 273 8.21 -10.86 9.51
C ASN A 273 7.09 -10.23 10.37
N LYS A 274 7.21 -8.93 10.66
CA LYS A 274 6.26 -8.16 11.45
C LYS A 274 6.25 -6.72 10.99
N PHE A 275 5.08 -6.08 11.08
CA PHE A 275 4.94 -4.64 10.85
C PHE A 275 4.69 -3.94 12.19
N THR A 276 5.42 -2.86 12.45
CA THR A 276 5.16 -1.96 13.59
C THR A 276 4.84 -0.58 13.06
N ILE A 277 3.62 -0.12 13.30
CA ILE A 277 3.20 1.26 13.06
C ILE A 277 3.54 2.06 14.31
N GLU A 278 4.48 3.00 14.20
CA GLU A 278 5.03 3.76 15.32
C GLU A 278 5.34 5.21 14.93
N LYS A 279 5.30 6.13 15.91
CA LYS A 279 5.71 7.55 15.75
C LYS A 279 5.08 8.28 14.55
N THR A 280 3.91 7.84 14.10
CA THR A 280 3.23 8.43 12.93
C THR A 280 2.51 9.72 13.32
N ALA A 281 2.65 10.75 12.47
CA ALA A 281 1.86 11.97 12.59
C ALA A 281 0.47 11.82 11.94
N ASN A 282 0.34 10.86 11.02
CA ASN A 282 -0.77 10.71 10.08
C ASN A 282 -1.62 9.48 10.41
N ASN A 283 -2.78 9.41 9.77
CA ASN A 283 -3.55 8.17 9.72
C ASN A 283 -2.91 7.23 8.69
N ILE A 284 -2.87 5.92 8.98
CA ILE A 284 -2.16 4.95 8.16
C ILE A 284 -3.14 3.93 7.57
N GLY A 285 -3.07 3.73 6.26
CA GLY A 285 -3.75 2.63 5.55
C GLY A 285 -2.79 1.56 5.08
N ILE A 286 -3.14 0.30 5.29
CA ILE A 286 -2.42 -0.85 4.75
C ILE A 286 -3.39 -1.70 3.91
N GLU A 287 -3.05 -1.88 2.64
CA GLU A 287 -3.72 -2.77 1.71
C GLU A 287 -2.82 -3.97 1.42
N ALA A 288 -3.21 -5.16 1.88
CA ALA A 288 -2.43 -6.39 1.77
C ALA A 288 -3.06 -7.37 0.77
N ASN A 289 -2.53 -7.39 -0.45
CA ASN A 289 -2.93 -8.27 -1.53
C ASN A 289 -1.96 -9.44 -1.67
N ALA A 290 -2.47 -10.68 -1.62
CA ALA A 290 -1.68 -11.91 -1.76
C ALA A 290 -0.52 -12.05 -0.76
N VAL A 291 -0.64 -11.44 0.42
CA VAL A 291 0.28 -11.63 1.55
C VAL A 291 -0.39 -12.54 2.58
N ASN A 292 0.35 -13.52 3.09
CA ASN A 292 -0.13 -14.45 4.11
C ASN A 292 0.54 -14.17 5.46
N ASP A 293 -0.12 -14.60 6.54
CA ASP A 293 0.44 -14.61 7.90
C ASP A 293 0.94 -13.24 8.43
N LEU A 294 0.42 -12.13 7.90
CA LEU A 294 0.90 -10.79 8.23
C LEU A 294 0.52 -10.41 9.68
N GLU A 295 1.53 -10.01 10.46
CA GLU A 295 1.37 -9.53 11.84
C GLU A 295 1.63 -8.02 11.93
N ILE A 296 0.69 -7.28 12.53
CA ILE A 296 0.74 -5.83 12.72
C ILE A 296 0.78 -5.51 14.23
N LEU A 297 1.64 -4.57 14.62
CA LEU A 297 1.63 -3.91 15.92
C LEU A 297 1.37 -2.40 15.73
N ILE A 298 0.31 -1.88 16.35
CA ILE A 298 0.08 -0.45 16.50
C ILE A 298 0.66 -0.03 17.85
N SER A 299 1.86 0.55 17.82
CA SER A 299 2.67 0.91 18.99
C SER A 299 2.04 2.00 19.86
N GLU A 300 2.39 2.04 21.14
CA GLU A 300 1.99 3.08 22.12
C GLU A 300 2.36 4.51 21.71
N ASP A 301 3.27 4.70 20.75
CA ASP A 301 3.65 6.02 20.23
C ASP A 301 2.81 6.46 19.01
N ALA A 302 1.76 5.71 18.66
CA ALA A 302 0.78 6.02 17.61
C ALA A 302 -0.61 6.39 18.16
N ASN A 303 -0.67 6.99 19.37
CA ASN A 303 -1.92 7.37 20.04
C ASN A 303 -2.77 8.38 19.25
N ASP A 304 -4.10 8.28 19.39
CA ASP A 304 -5.08 9.22 18.82
C ASP A 304 -4.96 9.34 17.28
N LYS A 305 -4.79 8.17 16.62
CA LYS A 305 -4.68 8.02 15.16
C LYS A 305 -5.65 6.98 14.64
N SER A 306 -5.93 7.07 13.34
CA SER A 306 -6.74 6.09 12.63
C SER A 306 -5.89 5.18 11.75
N PHE A 307 -6.24 3.89 11.74
CA PHE A 307 -5.57 2.83 11.01
C PHE A 307 -6.58 2.06 10.17
N ALA A 308 -6.38 1.97 8.86
CA ALA A 308 -7.26 1.25 7.96
C ALA A 308 -6.57 -0.01 7.42
N PHE A 309 -7.27 -1.14 7.45
CA PHE A 309 -6.74 -2.44 7.05
C PHE A 309 -7.63 -3.09 6.01
N GLU A 310 -7.02 -3.46 4.88
CA GLU A 310 -7.65 -4.18 3.77
C GLU A 310 -6.80 -5.41 3.44
N GLY A 311 -7.41 -6.60 3.38
CA GLY A 311 -6.72 -7.86 3.07
C GLY A 311 -6.88 -8.97 4.10
N ALA A 312 -5.87 -9.83 4.24
CA ALA A 312 -5.86 -10.93 5.21
C ALA A 312 -4.73 -10.76 6.23
N PHE A 313 -5.07 -10.78 7.52
CA PHE A 313 -4.12 -10.55 8.61
C PHE A 313 -4.18 -11.69 9.63
N LYS A 314 -3.02 -12.12 10.11
CA LYS A 314 -2.93 -13.16 11.16
C LYS A 314 -3.11 -12.56 12.54
N LEU A 315 -2.41 -11.46 12.82
CA LEU A 315 -2.47 -10.79 14.12
C LEU A 315 -2.45 -9.28 13.95
N ILE A 316 -3.39 -8.58 14.57
CA ILE A 316 -3.32 -7.14 14.77
C ILE A 316 -3.28 -6.88 16.27
N THR A 317 -2.16 -6.35 16.77
CA THR A 317 -1.99 -5.93 18.16
C THR A 317 -2.14 -4.42 18.27
N VAL A 318 -2.99 -3.96 19.20
CA VAL A 318 -3.24 -2.54 19.44
C VAL A 318 -2.72 -2.17 20.83
N GLU A 319 -1.73 -1.29 20.88
CA GLU A 319 -1.17 -0.72 22.12
C GLU A 319 -1.40 0.79 22.24
N ALA A 320 -1.67 1.47 21.12
CA ALA A 320 -2.01 2.89 21.09
C ALA A 320 -3.35 3.19 21.78
N ALA A 321 -3.31 4.12 22.74
CA ALA A 321 -4.50 4.73 23.33
C ALA A 321 -5.25 5.58 22.30
N LYS A 322 -6.59 5.56 22.36
CA LYS A 322 -7.51 6.27 21.46
C LYS A 322 -7.31 5.92 19.98
N ALA A 323 -6.70 4.78 19.68
CA ALA A 323 -6.58 4.28 18.32
C ALA A 323 -7.97 4.03 17.71
N THR A 324 -8.14 4.42 16.45
CA THR A 324 -9.32 4.09 15.65
C THR A 324 -8.94 3.06 14.58
N VAL A 325 -9.34 1.81 14.75
CA VAL A 325 -9.02 0.69 13.86
C VAL A 325 -10.18 0.41 12.92
N ASN A 326 -9.99 0.61 11.63
CA ASN A 326 -10.98 0.38 10.59
C ASN A 326 -10.64 -0.90 9.82
N ILE A 327 -11.46 -1.94 9.97
CA ILE A 327 -11.37 -3.18 9.20
C ILE A 327 -12.30 -3.02 8.00
N LYS A 328 -11.71 -2.97 6.80
CA LYS A 328 -12.44 -2.69 5.56
C LYS A 328 -13.25 -3.89 5.08
N ASP A 329 -14.04 -3.68 4.03
CA ASP A 329 -14.87 -4.73 3.46
C ASP A 329 -14.01 -5.90 2.95
N ASN A 330 -14.55 -7.12 3.04
CA ASN A 330 -13.88 -8.37 2.65
C ASN A 330 -12.52 -8.63 3.31
N THR A 331 -12.24 -7.98 4.45
CA THR A 331 -11.00 -8.15 5.21
C THR A 331 -11.18 -9.22 6.28
N THR A 332 -10.21 -10.12 6.40
CA THR A 332 -10.20 -11.17 7.42
C THR A 332 -9.03 -10.96 8.39
N VAL A 333 -9.31 -11.07 9.69
CA VAL A 333 -8.30 -10.99 10.74
C VAL A 333 -8.43 -12.23 11.62
N GLU A 334 -7.38 -13.05 11.70
CA GLU A 334 -7.41 -14.25 12.54
C GLU A 334 -7.45 -13.86 14.02
N THR A 335 -6.56 -12.98 14.48
CA THR A 335 -6.61 -12.46 15.85
C THR A 335 -6.44 -10.94 15.89
N ILE A 336 -7.32 -10.25 16.61
CA ILE A 336 -7.08 -8.88 17.07
C ILE A 336 -6.90 -8.88 18.59
N LEU A 337 -5.79 -8.28 19.05
CA LEU A 337 -5.43 -8.18 20.45
C LEU A 337 -5.38 -6.70 20.85
N VAL A 338 -6.37 -6.24 21.61
CA VAL A 338 -6.35 -4.91 22.21
C VAL A 338 -5.68 -5.03 23.57
N ASN A 339 -4.47 -4.51 23.70
CA ASN A 339 -3.68 -4.57 24.93
C ASN A 339 -4.15 -3.53 25.95
N LYS A 340 -3.77 -3.71 27.22
CA LYS A 340 -4.18 -2.84 28.35
C LYS A 340 -3.85 -1.36 28.16
N ASN A 341 -2.82 -1.05 27.38
CA ASN A 341 -2.37 0.32 27.13
C ASN A 341 -3.28 1.04 26.10
N ALA A 342 -4.03 0.31 25.28
CA ALA A 342 -4.90 0.86 24.25
C ALA A 342 -6.26 1.34 24.80
N SER A 343 -6.23 2.24 25.79
CA SER A 343 -7.45 2.80 26.39
C SER A 343 -8.27 3.58 25.36
N ASP A 344 -9.60 3.52 25.46
CA ASP A 344 -10.54 4.20 24.56
C ASP A 344 -10.36 3.80 23.08
N CYS A 345 -10.00 2.54 22.82
CA CYS A 345 -9.88 2.03 21.46
C CYS A 345 -11.25 2.07 20.74
N LYS A 346 -11.26 2.53 19.49
CA LYS A 346 -12.44 2.49 18.63
C LYS A 346 -12.16 1.56 17.49
N MET A 347 -13.12 0.72 17.15
CA MET A 347 -13.02 -0.21 16.03
C MET A 347 -14.27 -0.14 15.16
N TYR A 348 -14.07 -0.13 13.85
CA TYR A 348 -15.14 -0.19 12.86
C TYR A 348 -14.95 -1.41 11.97
N LEU A 349 -15.98 -2.25 11.87
CA LEU A 349 -16.00 -3.44 11.03
C LEU A 349 -16.97 -3.24 9.87
N SER A 350 -16.43 -3.16 8.65
CA SER A 350 -17.24 -3.05 7.43
C SER A 350 -18.10 -4.29 7.20
N HIS A 351 -19.05 -4.21 6.27
CA HIS A 351 -20.11 -5.23 6.09
C HIS A 351 -19.62 -6.69 6.05
N ASN A 352 -18.66 -7.00 5.18
CA ASN A 352 -18.07 -8.33 5.01
C ASN A 352 -16.75 -8.51 5.77
N ALA A 353 -16.42 -7.64 6.72
CA ALA A 353 -15.26 -7.82 7.58
C ALA A 353 -15.48 -8.96 8.58
N GLU A 354 -14.47 -9.81 8.77
CA GLU A 354 -14.54 -10.93 9.71
C GLU A 354 -13.31 -10.96 10.63
N ILE A 355 -13.55 -11.09 11.93
CA ILE A 355 -12.52 -11.31 12.95
C ILE A 355 -12.76 -12.67 13.60
N ASN A 356 -11.79 -13.59 13.49
CA ASN A 356 -11.94 -14.93 14.07
C ASN A 356 -11.83 -14.90 15.60
N GLN A 357 -10.87 -14.15 16.14
CA GLN A 357 -10.66 -13.99 17.57
C GLN A 357 -10.38 -12.52 17.93
N ALA A 358 -11.18 -11.94 18.82
CA ALA A 358 -10.92 -10.65 19.44
C ALA A 358 -10.61 -10.84 20.93
N VAL A 359 -9.46 -10.34 21.38
CA VAL A 359 -9.08 -10.33 22.81
C VAL A 359 -9.00 -8.89 23.28
N LEU A 360 -9.91 -8.49 24.17
CA LEU A 360 -10.11 -7.11 24.59
C LEU A 360 -9.64 -6.92 26.02
N ASN A 361 -8.38 -6.49 26.21
CA ASN A 361 -7.79 -6.20 27.53
C ASN A 361 -7.87 -4.73 27.95
N ALA A 362 -8.42 -3.85 27.11
CA ALA A 362 -8.72 -2.46 27.42
C ALA A 362 -10.13 -2.10 26.93
N ASN A 363 -10.68 -1.00 27.45
CA ASN A 363 -11.99 -0.52 27.06
C ASN A 363 -12.01 -0.15 25.57
N ALA A 364 -13.06 -0.55 24.88
CA ALA A 364 -13.17 -0.46 23.44
C ALA A 364 -14.62 -0.32 22.98
N VAL A 365 -14.80 0.43 21.91
CA VAL A 365 -16.08 0.56 21.20
C VAL A 365 -15.94 -0.08 19.84
N ILE A 366 -16.69 -1.15 19.57
CA ILE A 366 -16.70 -1.85 18.29
C ILE A 366 -18.04 -1.62 17.60
N THR A 367 -17.97 -1.01 16.42
CA THR A 367 -19.12 -0.62 15.60
C THR A 367 -19.04 -1.26 14.22
N GLY A 368 -20.12 -1.12 13.43
CA GLY A 368 -20.19 -1.63 12.06
C GLY A 368 -20.96 -2.95 11.93
N GLU A 369 -21.05 -3.43 10.70
CA GLU A 369 -21.90 -4.57 10.32
C GLU A 369 -21.14 -5.90 10.24
N GLY A 370 -19.80 -5.85 10.25
CA GLY A 370 -18.92 -7.03 10.21
C GLY A 370 -19.12 -7.99 11.39
N SER A 371 -18.42 -9.12 11.35
CA SER A 371 -18.66 -10.23 12.30
C SER A 371 -17.42 -10.53 13.14
N ILE A 372 -17.64 -10.80 14.42
CA ILE A 372 -16.63 -11.38 15.32
C ILE A 372 -17.08 -12.80 15.66
N ILE A 373 -16.24 -13.80 15.39
CA ILE A 373 -16.55 -15.20 15.70
C ILE A 373 -16.34 -15.44 17.20
N ASN A 374 -15.14 -15.21 17.72
CA ASN A 374 -14.85 -15.41 19.15
C ASN A 374 -14.39 -14.10 19.78
N ALA A 375 -15.02 -13.70 20.89
CA ALA A 375 -14.59 -12.55 21.67
C ALA A 375 -14.25 -12.97 23.11
N GLU A 376 -13.05 -12.60 23.56
CA GLU A 376 -12.60 -12.73 24.94
C GLU A 376 -12.51 -11.35 25.58
N ILE A 377 -13.44 -11.07 26.50
CA ILE A 377 -13.64 -9.77 27.13
C ILE A 377 -12.95 -9.76 28.49
N LYS A 378 -11.93 -8.90 28.65
CA LYS A 378 -11.07 -8.81 29.84
C LYS A 378 -10.97 -7.40 30.43
N ALA A 379 -11.77 -6.45 29.94
CA ALA A 379 -11.83 -5.08 30.42
C ALA A 379 -13.27 -4.59 30.59
N ASP A 380 -13.45 -3.62 31.50
CA ASP A 380 -14.70 -2.91 31.69
C ASP A 380 -15.03 -1.99 30.50
N ASP A 381 -16.29 -1.56 30.45
CA ASP A 381 -16.79 -0.49 29.57
C ASP A 381 -16.57 -0.77 28.07
N ILE A 382 -16.74 -2.05 27.69
CA ILE A 382 -16.77 -2.52 26.30
C ILE A 382 -18.16 -2.29 25.72
N ILE A 383 -18.22 -1.72 24.51
CA ILE A 383 -19.46 -1.50 23.77
C ILE A 383 -19.36 -2.19 22.41
N LEU A 384 -20.35 -3.01 22.07
CA LEU A 384 -20.44 -3.73 20.80
C LEU A 384 -21.78 -3.39 20.14
N VAL A 385 -21.77 -2.96 18.88
CA VAL A 385 -23.01 -2.74 18.10
C VAL A 385 -23.65 -4.07 17.69
N LYS A 386 -22.84 -5.12 17.52
CA LYS A 386 -23.27 -6.46 17.13
C LYS A 386 -22.63 -7.51 18.04
N GLU A 387 -23.43 -8.47 18.48
CA GLU A 387 -22.98 -9.53 19.37
C GLU A 387 -22.06 -10.53 18.65
N PRO A 388 -20.91 -10.92 19.23
CA PRO A 388 -20.04 -11.98 18.70
C PRO A 388 -20.73 -13.35 18.67
N GLN A 389 -20.30 -14.27 17.79
CA GLN A 389 -20.89 -15.62 17.74
C GLN A 389 -20.63 -16.42 19.04
N ASN A 390 -19.42 -16.33 19.57
CA ASN A 390 -19.02 -16.87 20.86
C ASN A 390 -18.38 -15.75 21.68
N MET A 391 -18.81 -15.59 22.93
CA MET A 391 -18.30 -14.56 23.83
C MET A 391 -17.97 -15.16 25.19
N SER A 392 -16.77 -14.87 25.67
CA SER A 392 -16.28 -15.23 27.00
C SER A 392 -15.91 -13.96 27.75
N VAL A 393 -16.50 -13.77 28.94
CA VAL A 393 -16.31 -12.58 29.77
C VAL A 393 -15.61 -12.97 31.06
N ASP A 394 -14.55 -12.24 31.44
CA ASP A 394 -13.89 -12.43 32.74
C ASP A 394 -14.91 -12.18 33.88
N PRO A 395 -15.06 -13.09 34.85
CA PRO A 395 -16.08 -12.95 35.90
C PRO A 395 -15.88 -11.73 36.83
N ASN A 396 -14.74 -11.04 36.75
CA ASN A 396 -14.41 -9.89 37.59
C ASN A 396 -14.61 -8.53 36.92
N ILE A 397 -15.09 -8.49 35.67
CA ILE A 397 -15.40 -7.25 34.94
C ILE A 397 -16.91 -7.06 34.78
N LYS A 398 -17.32 -5.86 34.38
CA LYS A 398 -18.68 -5.60 33.94
C LYS A 398 -18.95 -6.31 32.61
N GLU A 399 -20.17 -6.82 32.46
CA GLU A 399 -20.65 -7.35 31.19
C GLU A 399 -20.56 -6.28 30.09
N PRO A 400 -20.16 -6.65 28.85
CA PRO A 400 -20.12 -5.72 27.73
C PRO A 400 -21.53 -5.21 27.37
N GLN A 401 -21.62 -3.96 26.95
CA GLN A 401 -22.86 -3.37 26.46
C GLN A 401 -23.07 -3.74 25.00
N ILE A 402 -24.15 -4.47 24.69
CA ILE A 402 -24.62 -4.66 23.32
C ILE A 402 -25.62 -3.55 22.99
N ASP A 403 -25.26 -2.63 22.11
CA ASP A 403 -26.06 -1.46 21.76
C ASP A 403 -26.08 -1.22 20.24
N PRO A 404 -27.10 -1.77 19.53
CA PRO A 404 -27.25 -1.60 18.09
C PRO A 404 -27.43 -0.14 17.64
N ASP A 405 -27.88 0.75 18.53
CA ASP A 405 -28.17 2.15 18.23
C ASP A 405 -27.01 3.10 18.61
N TYR A 406 -25.89 2.54 19.11
CA TYR A 406 -24.75 3.31 19.58
C TYR A 406 -24.19 4.25 18.49
N GLY A 407 -24.13 5.55 18.79
CA GLY A 407 -23.62 6.58 17.87
C GLY A 407 -24.62 7.13 16.84
N SER A 408 -25.91 6.77 16.93
CA SER A 408 -26.98 7.30 16.06
C SER A 408 -27.34 8.79 16.29
N SER A 409 -26.72 9.47 17.26
CA SER A 409 -27.03 10.86 17.65
C SER A 409 -25.81 11.79 17.88
N ALA A 410 -24.59 11.37 17.53
CA ALA A 410 -23.38 12.21 17.65
C ALA A 410 -23.22 13.14 16.42
N PRO A 411 -22.69 14.38 16.57
CA PRO A 411 -22.46 15.28 15.44
C PRO A 411 -21.52 14.62 14.43
N GLU A 412 -22.00 14.50 13.20
CA GLU A 412 -21.31 13.85 12.09
C GLU A 412 -19.96 14.52 11.83
N THR A 413 -18.85 13.83 12.10
CA THR A 413 -17.58 14.17 11.42
C THR A 413 -17.70 13.62 10.01
N LYS A 414 -17.90 14.52 9.06
CA LYS A 414 -18.09 14.22 7.65
C LYS A 414 -16.81 14.50 6.89
N GLU A 415 -16.18 13.48 6.34
CA GLU A 415 -14.99 13.61 5.48
C GLU A 415 -15.29 13.13 4.07
N THR A 416 -15.05 13.96 3.06
CA THR A 416 -15.18 13.55 1.66
C THR A 416 -13.92 12.82 1.19
N ILE A 417 -14.08 11.66 0.56
CA ILE A 417 -13.01 10.83 0.00
C ILE A 417 -13.19 10.70 -1.51
N ILE A 418 -12.08 10.78 -2.26
CA ILE A 418 -12.01 10.47 -3.69
C ILE A 418 -10.94 9.40 -3.91
N LYS A 419 -11.32 8.24 -4.42
CA LYS A 419 -10.42 7.11 -4.71
C LYS A 419 -10.39 6.84 -6.20
N LEU A 420 -9.21 6.83 -6.81
CA LEU A 420 -9.05 6.43 -8.20
C LEU A 420 -9.21 4.91 -8.30
N THR A 421 -10.10 4.44 -9.18
CA THR A 421 -10.39 3.01 -9.34
C THR A 421 -9.62 2.43 -10.52
N SER A 422 -9.63 3.13 -11.65
CA SER A 422 -8.85 2.73 -12.83
C SER A 422 -8.67 3.91 -13.79
N THR A 423 -7.62 3.83 -14.60
CA THR A 423 -7.36 4.78 -15.68
C THR A 423 -7.14 4.01 -16.98
N ALA A 424 -7.77 4.50 -18.03
CA ALA A 424 -7.57 4.02 -19.39
C ALA A 424 -7.57 5.22 -20.34
N GLU A 425 -7.02 5.03 -21.53
CA GLU A 425 -6.97 6.08 -22.56
C GLU A 425 -8.35 6.68 -22.85
N ALA A 426 -9.46 5.95 -22.71
CA ALA A 426 -10.80 6.48 -22.97
C ALA A 426 -11.59 6.88 -21.70
N SER A 427 -11.12 6.56 -20.50
CA SER A 427 -11.92 6.71 -19.28
C SER A 427 -11.09 6.80 -18.01
N ILE A 428 -11.47 7.70 -17.12
CA ILE A 428 -10.98 7.79 -15.74
C ILE A 428 -12.12 7.36 -14.84
N VAL A 429 -11.96 6.27 -14.10
CA VAL A 429 -12.96 5.74 -13.17
C VAL A 429 -12.51 6.00 -11.75
N PHE A 430 -13.39 6.57 -10.94
CA PHE A 430 -13.12 6.89 -9.54
C PHE A 430 -14.37 6.72 -8.69
N THR A 431 -14.17 6.45 -7.42
CA THR A 431 -15.22 6.39 -6.41
C THR A 431 -15.14 7.63 -5.53
N ILE A 432 -16.29 8.23 -5.22
CA ILE A 432 -16.36 9.39 -4.33
C ILE A 432 -17.52 9.22 -3.33
N TYR A 433 -17.22 9.42 -2.06
CA TYR A 433 -18.17 9.20 -0.96
C TYR A 433 -17.77 10.04 0.25
N ASP A 434 -18.70 10.18 1.20
CA ASP A 434 -18.40 10.75 2.50
C ASP A 434 -18.23 9.64 3.55
N LEU A 435 -17.22 9.79 4.40
CA LEU A 435 -17.10 9.10 5.66
C LEU A 435 -17.86 9.89 6.72
N VAL A 436 -18.94 9.32 7.24
CA VAL A 436 -19.68 9.86 8.39
C VAL A 436 -19.30 9.04 9.61
N ASN A 437 -18.50 9.62 10.50
CA ASN A 437 -17.95 8.95 11.68
C ASN A 437 -17.21 7.64 11.32
N GLY A 438 -16.43 7.66 10.23
CA GLY A 438 -15.69 6.49 9.72
C GLY A 438 -16.51 5.47 8.95
N ARG A 439 -17.81 5.71 8.74
CA ARG A 439 -18.70 4.87 7.91
C ARG A 439 -18.83 5.45 6.51
N ASP A 440 -18.68 4.62 5.48
CA ASP A 440 -19.11 4.97 4.12
C ASP A 440 -20.62 5.22 4.16
N GLN A 441 -21.01 6.48 4.07
CA GLN A 441 -22.40 6.88 4.14
C GLN A 441 -22.64 7.99 3.14
N VAL A 442 -23.70 7.82 2.34
CA VAL A 442 -24.22 8.75 1.34
C VAL A 442 -23.51 8.71 -0.02
N SER A 443 -24.26 8.30 -1.05
CA SER A 443 -23.95 8.66 -2.44
C SER A 443 -24.09 10.17 -2.57
N ILE A 444 -23.00 10.85 -2.94
CA ILE A 444 -23.01 12.30 -3.15
C ILE A 444 -24.10 12.62 -4.19
N PRO A 445 -25.23 13.27 -3.81
CA PRO A 445 -26.37 13.37 -4.70
C PRO A 445 -26.03 14.27 -5.89
N SER A 446 -26.25 13.76 -7.10
CA SER A 446 -26.16 14.52 -8.37
C SER A 446 -24.81 15.21 -8.59
N LEU A 447 -23.83 14.45 -9.08
CA LEU A 447 -22.58 14.99 -9.60
C LEU A 447 -22.68 15.28 -11.10
N THR A 448 -21.99 16.34 -11.52
CA THR A 448 -21.83 16.71 -12.92
C THR A 448 -20.36 16.87 -13.25
N ILE A 449 -20.00 16.88 -14.54
CA ILE A 449 -18.62 17.10 -14.96
C ILE A 449 -18.05 18.45 -14.46
N ASN A 450 -18.90 19.43 -14.17
CA ASN A 450 -18.51 20.75 -13.67
C ASN A 450 -18.06 20.75 -12.21
N ASP A 451 -18.38 19.69 -11.45
CA ASP A 451 -17.89 19.51 -10.09
C ASP A 451 -16.40 19.08 -10.07
N PHE A 452 -15.82 18.84 -11.24
CA PHE A 452 -14.47 18.34 -11.42
C PHE A 452 -13.61 19.27 -12.27
N GLU A 453 -12.33 19.34 -11.93
CA GLU A 453 -11.31 20.01 -12.72
C GLU A 453 -10.15 19.04 -12.97
N LEU A 454 -9.94 18.67 -14.23
CA LEU A 454 -8.86 17.77 -14.66
C LEU A 454 -7.69 18.59 -15.23
N LYS A 455 -6.50 18.44 -14.65
CA LYS A 455 -5.26 19.11 -15.07
C LYS A 455 -4.25 18.09 -15.55
N LYS A 456 -3.49 18.41 -16.60
CA LYS A 456 -2.33 17.62 -17.07
C LYS A 456 -1.05 18.39 -16.74
N ASP A 457 -0.06 17.73 -16.13
CA ASP A 457 1.26 18.29 -15.80
C ASP A 457 1.21 19.65 -15.08
N ASN A 458 0.20 19.88 -14.23
CA ASN A 458 -0.07 21.15 -13.53
C ASN A 458 -0.25 22.38 -14.44
N ILE A 459 -0.41 22.19 -15.76
CA ILE A 459 -0.78 23.24 -16.70
C ILE A 459 -2.29 23.18 -16.89
N PHE A 460 -2.97 24.32 -16.72
CA PHE A 460 -4.40 24.43 -16.94
C PHE A 460 -4.69 24.19 -18.42
N ASN A 461 -5.21 23.01 -18.77
CA ASN A 461 -5.72 22.78 -20.11
C ASN A 461 -7.17 23.29 -20.15
N LYS A 462 -7.36 24.52 -20.64
CA LYS A 462 -8.72 25.08 -20.86
C LYS A 462 -9.42 24.40 -22.06
N ASP A 463 -8.71 23.65 -22.87
CA ASP A 463 -9.27 22.98 -24.04
C ASP A 463 -9.56 21.52 -23.66
N THR A 464 -10.68 21.15 -23.02
CA THR A 464 -11.95 20.86 -23.71
C THR A 464 -13.01 20.34 -22.71
N VAL A 465 -13.43 21.15 -21.72
CA VAL A 465 -14.52 20.74 -20.78
C VAL A 465 -15.86 20.48 -21.51
N ASN A 466 -16.01 20.96 -22.75
CA ASN A 466 -17.21 20.71 -23.57
C ASN A 466 -17.29 19.28 -24.14
N ASP A 467 -16.19 18.54 -24.19
CA ASP A 467 -16.16 17.19 -24.75
C ASP A 467 -16.03 16.10 -23.69
N LEU A 468 -16.01 16.42 -22.39
CA LEU A 468 -16.01 15.40 -21.34
C LEU A 468 -17.42 15.23 -20.75
N VAL A 469 -17.76 13.98 -20.43
CA VAL A 469 -18.98 13.62 -19.71
C VAL A 469 -18.63 12.83 -18.47
N LEU A 470 -19.38 13.10 -17.40
CA LEU A 470 -19.40 12.28 -16.21
C LEU A 470 -20.52 11.25 -16.36
N VAL A 471 -20.18 9.96 -16.23
CA VAL A 471 -21.13 8.85 -16.26
C VAL A 471 -21.12 8.20 -14.89
N LYS A 472 -22.28 8.08 -14.26
CA LYS A 472 -22.43 7.30 -13.03
C LYS A 472 -22.40 5.81 -13.37
N VAL A 473 -21.47 5.07 -12.78
CA VAL A 473 -21.26 3.63 -13.04
C VAL A 473 -22.08 2.80 -12.04
N ASP A 474 -22.00 3.15 -10.75
CA ASP A 474 -22.77 2.54 -9.67
C ASP A 474 -23.11 3.59 -8.59
N ALA A 475 -23.43 3.17 -7.36
CA ALA A 475 -23.81 4.06 -6.26
C ALA A 475 -22.81 5.20 -6.01
N ASN A 476 -21.51 4.92 -5.96
CA ASN A 476 -20.46 5.90 -5.60
C ASN A 476 -19.35 6.01 -6.65
N THR A 477 -19.38 5.17 -7.69
CA THR A 477 -18.39 5.15 -8.76
C THR A 477 -18.85 5.95 -9.96
N TYR A 478 -17.95 6.78 -10.47
CA TYR A 478 -18.15 7.66 -11.60
C TYR A 478 -17.03 7.46 -12.62
N MET A 479 -17.34 7.74 -13.87
CA MET A 479 -16.42 7.68 -15.00
C MET A 479 -16.40 9.02 -15.71
N ILE A 480 -15.23 9.64 -15.84
CA ILE A 480 -15.00 10.76 -16.75
C ILE A 480 -14.46 10.20 -18.07
N ARG A 481 -15.10 10.54 -19.17
CA ARG A 481 -14.70 10.15 -20.53
C ARG A 481 -15.05 11.22 -21.55
N TYR A 482 -14.52 11.10 -22.76
CA TYR A 482 -14.96 11.96 -23.86
C TYR A 482 -16.39 11.62 -24.34
N THR A 483 -17.11 12.65 -24.83
CA THR A 483 -18.42 12.58 -25.48
C THR A 483 -18.35 11.76 -26.76
N LYS A 484 -17.22 11.86 -27.48
CA LYS A 484 -16.89 11.07 -28.65
C LYS A 484 -16.02 9.90 -28.23
N TRP A 485 -16.51 8.69 -28.49
CA TRP A 485 -15.83 7.44 -28.13
C TRP A 485 -14.46 7.24 -28.83
N ILE A 486 -14.23 7.95 -29.95
CA ILE A 486 -12.96 7.92 -30.69
C ILE A 486 -11.85 8.78 -30.05
N ASN A 487 -12.17 9.59 -29.04
CA ASN A 487 -11.20 10.46 -28.39
C ASN A 487 -10.61 9.78 -27.15
N SER A 488 -9.31 9.95 -26.94
CA SER A 488 -8.59 9.46 -25.78
C SER A 488 -7.86 10.58 -25.02
N PHE A 489 -7.63 10.36 -23.73
CA PHE A 489 -6.71 11.12 -22.92
C PHE A 489 -5.29 10.85 -23.39
N GLU A 490 -4.52 11.91 -23.55
CA GLU A 490 -3.11 11.77 -23.86
C GLU A 490 -2.38 11.10 -22.68
N PRO A 491 -1.37 10.24 -22.92
CA PRO A 491 -0.53 9.73 -21.85
C PRO A 491 0.15 10.86 -21.06
N GLY A 492 0.36 10.64 -19.76
CA GLY A 492 1.01 11.61 -18.88
C GLY A 492 0.38 11.69 -17.50
N ARG A 493 0.86 12.66 -16.69
CA ARG A 493 0.39 12.86 -15.32
C ARG A 493 -0.79 13.81 -15.28
N TYR A 494 -1.82 13.38 -14.57
CA TYR A 494 -3.05 14.11 -14.38
C TYR A 494 -3.33 14.34 -12.90
N ASN A 495 -4.10 15.39 -12.64
CA ASN A 495 -4.62 15.74 -11.34
C ASN A 495 -6.13 16.01 -11.49
N LEU A 496 -6.96 15.23 -10.80
CA LEU A 496 -8.41 15.41 -10.76
C LEU A 496 -8.81 16.09 -9.45
N ASN A 497 -9.37 17.29 -9.55
CA ASN A 497 -9.84 18.06 -8.41
C ASN A 497 -11.35 17.99 -8.30
N PHE A 498 -11.85 17.66 -7.12
CA PHE A 498 -13.26 17.71 -6.77
C PHE A 498 -13.59 19.02 -6.05
N ASN A 499 -14.55 19.77 -6.59
CA ASN A 499 -14.86 21.15 -6.20
C ASN A 499 -16.37 21.42 -6.05
N LYS A 500 -17.13 20.45 -5.51
CA LYS A 500 -18.56 20.65 -5.28
C LYS A 500 -18.83 21.54 -4.07
N GLU A 501 -19.76 22.49 -4.22
CA GLU A 501 -20.20 23.34 -3.11
C GLU A 501 -20.85 22.51 -1.98
N GLY A 502 -20.48 22.80 -0.73
CA GLY A 502 -20.96 22.06 0.45
C GLY A 502 -20.18 20.79 0.79
N TYR A 503 -19.13 20.45 0.03
CA TYR A 503 -18.26 19.30 0.28
C TYR A 503 -16.80 19.75 0.48
N ALA A 504 -16.00 18.92 1.16
CA ALA A 504 -14.57 19.20 1.30
C ALA A 504 -13.88 19.07 -0.06
N LYS A 505 -13.03 20.05 -0.40
CA LYS A 505 -12.21 19.98 -1.61
C LYS A 505 -11.19 18.85 -1.49
N LYS A 506 -11.09 18.03 -2.53
CA LYS A 506 -10.14 16.90 -2.58
C LYS A 506 -9.52 16.82 -3.97
N SER A 507 -8.31 16.27 -4.04
CA SER A 507 -7.56 16.12 -5.27
C SER A 507 -6.91 14.74 -5.29
N VAL A 508 -6.89 14.11 -6.47
CA VAL A 508 -6.18 12.85 -6.70
C VAL A 508 -5.25 12.98 -7.90
N ASP A 509 -3.98 12.62 -7.70
CA ASP A 509 -2.97 12.56 -8.74
C ASP A 509 -2.92 11.16 -9.35
N PHE A 510 -2.72 11.06 -10.66
CA PHE A 510 -2.60 9.77 -11.34
C PHE A 510 -1.86 9.87 -12.67
N GLU A 511 -1.47 8.72 -13.21
CA GLU A 511 -0.82 8.62 -14.51
C GLU A 511 -1.69 7.79 -15.47
N ILE A 512 -1.82 8.28 -16.70
CA ILE A 512 -2.41 7.49 -17.79
C ILE A 512 -1.24 6.88 -18.58
N ALA A 513 -1.11 5.56 -18.45
CA ALA A 513 -0.06 4.78 -19.09
C ALA A 513 -0.29 4.66 -20.61
N ARG A 514 0.81 4.49 -21.35
CA ARG A 514 0.83 4.34 -22.81
C ARG A 514 0.31 2.94 -23.22
N PHE A 515 -0.65 2.86 -24.14
CA PHE A 515 -1.21 1.58 -24.60
C PHE A 515 -0.35 0.88 -25.67
N ASP A 516 -0.14 -0.44 -25.54
CA ASP A 516 0.61 -1.24 -26.53
C ASP A 516 -0.30 -1.64 -27.71
N PHE A 517 -0.45 -0.75 -28.68
CA PHE A 517 -1.23 -1.01 -29.89
C PHE A 517 -0.71 -2.20 -30.72
N LYS A 518 0.57 -2.57 -30.61
CA LYS A 518 1.10 -3.76 -31.30
C LYS A 518 0.52 -5.04 -30.68
N TYR A 519 0.35 -5.07 -29.36
CA TYR A 519 -0.29 -6.20 -28.69
C TYR A 519 -1.75 -6.37 -29.12
N VAL A 520 -2.53 -5.29 -29.19
CA VAL A 520 -3.94 -5.33 -29.62
C VAL A 520 -4.08 -5.75 -31.08
N LEU A 521 -3.31 -5.14 -31.97
CA LEU A 521 -3.31 -5.50 -33.38
C LEU A 521 -3.01 -7.00 -33.59
N LYS A 522 -2.03 -7.53 -32.84
CA LYS A 522 -1.70 -8.96 -32.84
C LYS A 522 -2.85 -9.84 -32.33
N SER A 523 -3.56 -9.40 -31.29
CA SER A 523 -4.72 -10.11 -30.73
C SER A 523 -5.89 -10.16 -31.73
N MET A 524 -6.21 -9.04 -32.38
CA MET A 524 -7.29 -8.96 -33.38
C MET A 524 -7.05 -9.90 -34.56
N LEU A 525 -5.81 -9.97 -35.06
CA LEU A 525 -5.45 -10.88 -36.15
C LEU A 525 -5.67 -12.35 -35.79
N ASN A 526 -5.41 -12.74 -34.54
CA ASN A 526 -5.61 -14.12 -34.08
C ASN A 526 -7.08 -14.53 -33.97
N GLN A 527 -8.02 -13.57 -34.00
CA GLN A 527 -9.45 -13.83 -33.83
C GLN A 527 -10.23 -13.89 -35.15
N ILE A 528 -9.56 -13.65 -36.30
CA ILE A 528 -10.22 -13.65 -37.61
C ILE A 528 -10.60 -15.09 -38.00
N MET A 529 -11.91 -15.36 -38.08
CA MET A 529 -12.46 -16.62 -38.58
C MET A 529 -13.06 -16.43 -39.98
N TYR A 530 -12.40 -17.02 -40.97
CA TYR A 530 -12.87 -17.04 -42.36
C TYR A 530 -13.99 -18.06 -42.57
N VAL A 531 -14.93 -17.72 -43.46
CA VAL A 531 -16.03 -18.59 -43.87
C VAL A 531 -15.92 -18.88 -45.38
N PRO A 532 -16.55 -19.95 -45.89
CA PRO A 532 -16.57 -20.24 -47.32
C PRO A 532 -17.10 -19.07 -48.17
N VAL A 533 -16.61 -18.96 -49.40
CA VAL A 533 -17.12 -17.99 -50.38
C VAL A 533 -18.19 -18.66 -51.23
N SER A 534 -19.31 -17.98 -51.41
CA SER A 534 -20.37 -18.40 -52.33
C SER A 534 -20.91 -17.19 -53.12
N LYS A 535 -21.65 -17.45 -54.20
CA LYS A 535 -22.31 -16.42 -55.00
C LYS A 535 -23.69 -16.06 -54.44
N ASP A 536 -24.41 -17.06 -53.93
CA ASP A 536 -25.80 -16.94 -53.48
C ASP A 536 -26.14 -17.84 -52.29
N GLY A 537 -25.16 -18.56 -51.74
CA GLY A 537 -25.33 -19.44 -50.59
C GLY A 537 -26.04 -20.76 -50.88
N SER A 538 -26.46 -21.01 -52.13
CA SER A 538 -27.21 -22.22 -52.51
C SER A 538 -26.41 -23.53 -52.37
N ASP A 539 -25.10 -23.43 -52.38
CA ASP A 539 -24.12 -24.52 -52.20
C ASP A 539 -23.67 -24.72 -50.74
N ILE A 540 -24.07 -23.83 -49.82
CA ILE A 540 -23.67 -23.81 -48.42
C ILE A 540 -24.84 -24.27 -47.53
N SER A 541 -24.56 -25.14 -46.55
CA SER A 541 -25.55 -25.66 -45.59
C SER A 541 -26.20 -24.53 -44.79
N ILE A 542 -27.49 -24.67 -44.47
CA ILE A 542 -28.24 -23.72 -43.62
C ILE A 542 -27.65 -23.53 -42.20
N ASN A 543 -26.83 -24.46 -41.75
CA ASN A 543 -26.16 -24.41 -40.44
C ASN A 543 -24.81 -23.68 -40.50
N ASP A 544 -24.31 -23.38 -41.71
CA ASP A 544 -23.03 -22.73 -41.93
C ASP A 544 -23.22 -21.29 -42.44
N ARG A 545 -22.20 -20.45 -42.24
CA ARG A 545 -22.14 -19.10 -42.79
C ARG A 545 -21.26 -19.07 -44.03
N TRP A 546 -21.51 -18.13 -44.92
CA TRP A 546 -20.68 -17.85 -46.10
C TRP A 546 -20.56 -16.34 -46.30
N THR A 547 -19.67 -15.92 -47.19
CA THR A 547 -19.46 -14.51 -47.53
C THR A 547 -19.15 -14.34 -49.02
N THR A 548 -19.19 -13.11 -49.53
CA THR A 548 -18.83 -12.83 -50.92
C THR A 548 -17.31 -12.84 -51.12
N GLN A 549 -16.87 -13.06 -52.36
CA GLN A 549 -15.45 -12.99 -52.69
C GLN A 549 -14.86 -11.60 -52.39
N GLU A 550 -15.62 -10.54 -52.66
CA GLU A 550 -15.22 -9.15 -52.43
C GLU A 550 -14.97 -8.87 -50.95
N ALA A 551 -15.90 -9.26 -50.07
CA ALA A 551 -15.74 -9.06 -48.63
C ALA A 551 -14.55 -9.84 -48.07
N LYS A 552 -14.32 -11.07 -48.56
CA LYS A 552 -13.15 -11.87 -48.16
C LYS A 552 -11.84 -11.22 -48.58
N THR A 553 -11.73 -10.76 -49.83
CA THR A 553 -10.52 -10.11 -50.34
C THR A 553 -10.21 -8.82 -49.58
N ALA A 554 -11.21 -7.98 -49.29
CA ALA A 554 -11.01 -6.75 -48.50
C ALA A 554 -10.49 -7.04 -47.08
N MET A 555 -10.94 -8.14 -46.47
CA MET A 555 -10.46 -8.58 -45.15
C MET A 555 -9.02 -9.09 -45.21
N GLU A 556 -8.68 -9.90 -46.22
CA GLU A 556 -7.33 -10.43 -46.43
C GLU A 556 -6.30 -9.30 -46.68
N GLU A 557 -6.68 -8.25 -47.41
CA GLU A 557 -5.84 -7.06 -47.63
C GLU A 557 -5.57 -6.28 -46.33
N ALA A 558 -6.61 -6.08 -45.51
CA ALA A 558 -6.48 -5.42 -44.20
C ALA A 558 -5.62 -6.25 -43.22
N GLU A 559 -5.79 -7.58 -43.22
CA GLU A 559 -4.97 -8.49 -42.44
C GLU A 559 -3.49 -8.45 -42.88
N GLN A 560 -3.22 -8.42 -44.19
CA GLN A 560 -1.85 -8.36 -44.70
C GLN A 560 -1.18 -7.02 -44.34
N THR A 561 -1.92 -5.92 -44.40
CA THR A 561 -1.43 -4.59 -44.00
C THR A 561 -1.04 -4.58 -42.52
N ALA A 562 -1.89 -5.13 -41.66
CA ALA A 562 -1.61 -5.25 -40.23
C ALA A 562 -0.39 -6.12 -39.92
N LYS A 563 -0.22 -7.25 -40.62
CA LYS A 563 0.97 -8.12 -40.48
C LYS A 563 2.26 -7.40 -40.87
N ASN A 564 2.23 -6.59 -41.93
CA ASN A 564 3.39 -5.81 -42.36
C ASN A 564 3.79 -4.77 -41.31
N VAL A 565 2.82 -4.06 -40.73
CA VAL A 565 3.04 -3.09 -39.66
C VAL A 565 3.61 -3.75 -38.39
N LEU A 566 3.13 -4.93 -38.02
CA LEU A 566 3.67 -5.68 -36.88
C LEU A 566 5.10 -6.19 -37.11
N ALA A 567 5.48 -6.49 -38.35
CA ALA A 567 6.82 -6.96 -38.70
C ALA A 567 7.87 -5.83 -38.75
N ASP A 568 7.44 -4.57 -38.81
CA ASP A 568 8.32 -3.41 -38.81
C ASP A 568 8.75 -3.03 -37.38
N GLY A 569 10.05 -3.18 -37.11
CA GLY A 569 10.67 -2.82 -35.83
C GLY A 569 10.74 -1.31 -35.56
N ASN A 570 10.62 -0.49 -36.61
CA ASN A 570 10.78 0.97 -36.54
C ASN A 570 9.49 1.75 -36.85
N VAL A 571 8.36 1.06 -36.98
CA VAL A 571 7.07 1.70 -37.27
C VAL A 571 6.68 2.72 -36.19
N SER A 572 6.17 3.87 -36.63
CA SER A 572 5.68 4.90 -35.71
C SER A 572 4.41 4.43 -35.00
N GLU A 573 4.20 4.89 -33.76
CA GLU A 573 3.02 4.51 -32.98
C GLU A 573 1.72 4.98 -33.62
N ASP A 574 1.69 6.17 -34.23
CA ASP A 574 0.53 6.68 -34.97
C ASP A 574 0.14 5.72 -36.09
N THR A 575 1.14 5.20 -36.82
CA THR A 575 0.91 4.21 -37.89
C THR A 575 0.34 2.89 -37.32
N VAL A 576 0.78 2.45 -36.14
CA VAL A 576 0.24 1.24 -35.49
C VAL A 576 -1.22 1.46 -35.06
N MET A 577 -1.54 2.63 -34.51
CA MET A 577 -2.90 3.00 -34.10
C MET A 577 -3.87 3.11 -35.29
N GLU A 578 -3.47 3.82 -36.35
CA GLU A 578 -4.27 3.96 -37.58
C GLU A 578 -4.56 2.59 -38.21
N THR A 579 -3.53 1.73 -38.27
CA THR A 579 -3.67 0.37 -38.80
C THR A 579 -4.61 -0.46 -37.94
N THR A 580 -4.53 -0.34 -36.61
CA THR A 580 -5.45 -1.03 -35.67
C THR A 580 -6.91 -0.63 -35.93
N THR A 581 -7.18 0.65 -36.12
CA THR A 581 -8.52 1.17 -36.43
C THR A 581 -9.04 0.67 -37.79
N ALA A 582 -8.18 0.69 -38.81
CA ALA A 582 -8.51 0.19 -40.14
C ALA A 582 -8.81 -1.31 -40.13
N THR A 583 -8.00 -2.12 -39.44
CA THR A 583 -8.22 -3.56 -39.30
C THR A 583 -9.52 -3.86 -38.55
N GLN A 584 -9.86 -3.11 -37.49
CA GLN A 584 -11.13 -3.28 -36.78
C GLN A 584 -12.34 -3.02 -37.70
N THR A 585 -12.24 -1.97 -38.52
CA THR A 585 -13.27 -1.62 -39.50
C THR A 585 -13.45 -2.73 -40.53
N ALA A 586 -12.36 -3.30 -41.06
CA ALA A 586 -12.40 -4.42 -41.99
C ALA A 586 -13.04 -5.67 -41.37
N ILE A 587 -12.71 -6.01 -40.12
CA ILE A 587 -13.30 -7.14 -39.39
C ILE A 587 -14.82 -6.96 -39.26
N ASN A 588 -15.27 -5.75 -38.90
CA ASN A 588 -16.70 -5.46 -38.76
C ASN A 588 -17.43 -5.60 -40.10
N ASN A 589 -16.88 -5.03 -41.17
CA ASN A 589 -17.45 -5.12 -42.52
C ASN A 589 -17.50 -6.59 -43.00
N TYR A 590 -16.43 -7.35 -42.77
CA TYR A 590 -16.37 -8.76 -43.14
C TYR A 590 -17.38 -9.61 -42.37
N ASN A 591 -17.56 -9.36 -41.07
CA ASN A 591 -18.56 -10.05 -40.25
C ASN A 591 -19.99 -9.71 -40.68
N ASN A 592 -20.26 -8.45 -41.01
CA ASN A 592 -21.57 -8.01 -41.50
C ASN A 592 -21.90 -8.60 -42.88
N ALA A 593 -20.89 -8.87 -43.71
CA ALA A 593 -21.05 -9.52 -45.01
C ALA A 593 -21.37 -11.04 -44.91
N LYS A 594 -21.28 -11.66 -43.72
CA LYS A 594 -21.54 -13.10 -43.55
C LYS A 594 -23.03 -13.41 -43.59
N GLN A 595 -23.44 -14.22 -44.58
CA GLN A 595 -24.81 -14.68 -44.79
C GLN A 595 -24.97 -16.15 -44.40
N LYS A 596 -26.22 -16.63 -44.21
CA LYS A 596 -26.52 -18.05 -43.97
C LYS A 596 -26.58 -18.83 -45.27
N GLY A 597 -26.17 -20.09 -45.26
CA GLY A 597 -26.35 -20.98 -46.41
C GLY A 597 -27.84 -21.28 -46.69
N LEU A 598 -28.15 -21.68 -47.92
CA LEU A 598 -29.49 -21.99 -48.40
C LEU A 598 -29.66 -23.47 -48.81
N LYS A 599 -28.58 -24.26 -48.78
CA LYS A 599 -28.59 -25.66 -49.19
C LYS A 599 -29.44 -26.50 -48.24
N GLY A 600 -30.49 -27.11 -48.78
CA GLY A 600 -31.47 -27.90 -48.04
C GLY A 600 -32.86 -27.29 -47.97
N LEU A 601 -33.03 -26.03 -48.41
CA LEU A 601 -34.33 -25.36 -48.49
C LEU A 601 -35.04 -25.64 -49.83
N SER A 602 -36.37 -25.75 -49.81
CA SER A 602 -37.20 -25.81 -51.03
C SER A 602 -37.22 -24.46 -51.76
N ASP A 603 -37.58 -24.42 -53.04
CA ASP A 603 -37.60 -23.17 -53.82
C ASP A 603 -38.57 -22.12 -53.25
N LYS A 604 -39.63 -22.55 -52.54
CA LYS A 604 -40.53 -21.67 -51.78
C LYS A 604 -39.89 -21.10 -50.51
N GLU A 605 -39.03 -21.88 -49.86
CA GLU A 605 -38.26 -21.46 -48.68
C GLU A 605 -37.05 -20.60 -49.04
N LYS A 606 -36.46 -20.78 -50.23
CA LYS A 606 -35.40 -19.90 -50.76
C LYS A 606 -35.91 -18.49 -51.02
N VAL A 607 -37.12 -18.35 -51.61
CA VAL A 607 -37.78 -17.05 -51.82
C VAL A 607 -38.22 -16.40 -50.50
N ALA A 608 -38.54 -17.20 -49.48
CA ALA A 608 -38.81 -16.71 -48.12
C ALA A 608 -37.53 -16.40 -47.32
N ASN A 609 -36.33 -16.73 -47.82
CA ASN A 609 -35.06 -16.45 -47.18
C ASN A 609 -34.42 -15.12 -47.67
N ASP A 610 -35.03 -14.45 -48.64
CA ASP A 610 -34.73 -13.04 -49.01
C ASP A 610 -35.29 -12.03 -47.98
N VAL A 611 -35.50 -12.46 -46.72
CA VAL A 611 -36.07 -11.64 -45.66
C VAL A 611 -34.97 -10.79 -45.02
N LEU A 612 -35.16 -9.47 -45.15
CA LEU A 612 -34.35 -8.42 -44.54
C LEU A 612 -34.17 -8.65 -43.03
N PHE A 613 -32.92 -8.80 -42.58
CA PHE A 613 -32.58 -8.79 -41.17
C PHE A 613 -32.38 -7.35 -40.70
N LEU A 614 -33.20 -6.91 -39.73
CA LEU A 614 -32.91 -5.69 -38.97
C LEU A 614 -31.96 -6.07 -37.83
N GLN A 615 -30.74 -5.54 -37.88
CA GLN A 615 -29.76 -5.70 -36.80
C GLN A 615 -29.98 -4.62 -35.75
N ILE A 616 -30.44 -5.01 -34.57
CA ILE A 616 -30.52 -4.17 -33.37
C ILE A 616 -29.73 -4.88 -32.27
N ASN A 617 -28.69 -4.21 -31.75
CA ASN A 617 -27.89 -4.65 -30.60
C ASN A 617 -27.43 -6.13 -30.64
N HIS A 618 -26.83 -6.56 -31.77
CA HIS A 618 -26.14 -7.86 -31.93
C HIS A 618 -26.99 -9.14 -31.71
N TYR A 619 -28.33 -9.07 -31.83
CA TYR A 619 -29.17 -10.27 -31.96
C TYR A 619 -29.88 -10.33 -33.32
N PHE A 620 -30.01 -11.55 -33.88
CA PHE A 620 -30.80 -11.82 -35.07
C PHE A 620 -32.23 -12.20 -34.65
N ILE A 621 -33.22 -11.35 -34.97
CA ILE A 621 -34.64 -11.66 -34.72
C ILE A 621 -35.25 -12.26 -36.00
N PRO A 622 -35.65 -13.54 -36.02
CA PRO A 622 -36.46 -14.07 -37.11
C PRO A 622 -37.89 -13.53 -37.02
N ILE A 623 -38.39 -12.96 -38.11
CA ILE A 623 -39.80 -12.59 -38.25
C ILE A 623 -40.54 -13.85 -38.71
N GLU A 624 -41.26 -14.53 -37.81
CA GLU A 624 -42.24 -15.53 -38.23
C GLU A 624 -43.48 -14.84 -38.81
N TYR A 625 -43.71 -15.08 -40.10
CA TYR A 625 -44.87 -14.58 -40.85
C TYR A 625 -46.17 -15.25 -40.39
N LYS A 626 -46.83 -14.73 -39.34
CA LYS A 626 -48.22 -15.10 -39.05
C LYS A 626 -49.21 -13.97 -38.70
N THR A 627 -48.85 -12.69 -38.74
CA THR A 627 -49.83 -11.59 -38.57
C THR A 627 -49.53 -10.35 -39.42
N SER A 628 -50.57 -9.59 -39.75
CA SER A 628 -50.50 -8.41 -40.62
C SER A 628 -49.70 -7.27 -39.97
N MET A 629 -49.16 -6.37 -40.82
CA MET A 629 -48.34 -5.23 -40.42
C MET A 629 -49.03 -4.32 -39.37
N GLU A 630 -50.35 -4.17 -39.47
CA GLU A 630 -51.18 -3.43 -38.49
C GLU A 630 -51.22 -4.08 -37.10
N THR A 631 -51.20 -5.42 -37.03
CA THR A 631 -51.13 -6.16 -35.76
C THR A 631 -49.76 -6.01 -35.10
N ARG A 632 -48.70 -5.89 -35.90
CA ARG A 632 -47.32 -5.72 -35.43
C ARG A 632 -47.07 -4.31 -34.88
N ILE A 633 -47.61 -3.29 -35.54
CA ILE A 633 -47.61 -1.90 -35.04
C ILE A 633 -48.43 -1.81 -33.75
N SER A 634 -49.60 -2.46 -33.69
CA SER A 634 -50.45 -2.47 -32.48
C SER A 634 -49.76 -3.12 -31.27
N TYR A 635 -49.02 -4.21 -31.46
CA TYR A 635 -48.29 -4.87 -30.37
C TYR A 635 -47.15 -4.01 -29.82
N LEU A 636 -46.40 -3.33 -30.69
CA LEU A 636 -45.34 -2.39 -30.30
C LEU A 636 -45.91 -1.17 -29.56
N GLN A 637 -47.04 -0.62 -30.05
CA GLN A 637 -47.71 0.50 -29.41
C GLN A 637 -48.21 0.13 -28.00
N GLN A 638 -48.81 -1.05 -27.86
CA GLN A 638 -49.36 -1.54 -26.60
C GLN A 638 -48.26 -1.81 -25.55
N ARG A 639 -47.06 -2.22 -25.97
CA ARG A 639 -45.90 -2.38 -25.08
C ARG A 639 -45.30 -1.05 -24.65
N ILE A 640 -45.28 -0.05 -25.54
CA ILE A 640 -44.86 1.32 -25.21
C ILE A 640 -45.82 1.95 -24.19
N ASP A 641 -47.14 1.79 -24.39
CA ASP A 641 -48.15 2.32 -23.47
C ASP A 641 -48.10 1.65 -22.08
N GLN A 642 -47.76 0.36 -22.02
CA GLN A 642 -47.56 -0.37 -20.77
C GLN A 642 -46.35 0.16 -19.98
N LEU A 643 -45.25 0.48 -20.66
CA LEU A 643 -44.04 1.05 -20.05
C LEU A 643 -44.26 2.50 -19.54
N ILE A 644 -45.22 3.22 -20.13
CA ILE A 644 -45.62 4.56 -19.70
C ILE A 644 -46.49 4.51 -18.41
N GLN A 645 -47.30 3.46 -18.25
CA GLN A 645 -48.18 3.33 -17.08
C GLN A 645 -47.47 2.85 -15.80
N GLU A 646 -46.28 2.26 -15.89
CA GLU A 646 -45.52 1.71 -14.75
C GLU A 646 -44.71 2.77 -13.95
N ASN A 647 -44.92 4.06 -14.21
CA ASN A 647 -44.76 5.18 -13.27
C ASN A 647 -43.34 5.44 -12.69
N ILE A 648 -42.39 5.86 -13.52
CA ILE A 648 -41.16 6.55 -13.06
C ILE A 648 -41.50 8.04 -12.81
N ASN A 649 -41.88 8.36 -11.58
CA ASN A 649 -41.98 9.74 -11.12
C ASN A 649 -40.59 10.24 -10.68
N GLY A 650 -40.03 11.24 -11.38
CA GLY A 650 -38.88 11.99 -10.86
C GLY A 650 -37.82 12.49 -11.85
N ILE A 651 -38.19 12.93 -13.06
CA ILE A 651 -37.22 13.63 -13.94
C ILE A 651 -37.60 15.10 -14.03
N ASP A 652 -36.78 15.92 -13.36
CA ASP A 652 -36.75 17.37 -13.48
C ASP A 652 -36.02 17.77 -14.77
N THR A 653 -36.57 18.74 -15.48
CA THR A 653 -36.18 19.07 -16.86
C THR A 653 -35.32 20.32 -16.91
N TYR A 654 -34.09 20.23 -17.45
CA TYR A 654 -33.42 21.38 -18.07
C TYR A 654 -32.43 20.93 -19.16
N ASN A 655 -32.56 21.50 -20.37
CA ASN A 655 -31.78 21.26 -21.61
C ASN A 655 -32.04 19.98 -22.44
N GLY A 656 -33.31 19.68 -22.73
CA GLY A 656 -33.71 19.23 -24.07
C GLY A 656 -33.29 17.83 -24.54
N SER A 657 -32.98 16.89 -23.65
CA SER A 657 -32.80 15.47 -23.97
C SER A 657 -33.40 14.62 -22.86
N ASN A 658 -34.56 14.01 -23.11
CA ASN A 658 -35.20 13.10 -22.15
C ASN A 658 -34.58 11.70 -22.26
N VAL A 659 -34.10 11.14 -21.15
CA VAL A 659 -33.63 9.74 -21.01
C VAL A 659 -34.48 9.05 -19.95
N LEU A 660 -34.96 7.83 -20.23
CA LEU A 660 -35.65 6.95 -19.28
C LEU A 660 -34.65 5.90 -18.76
N VAL A 661 -34.63 5.63 -17.45
CA VAL A 661 -33.72 4.66 -16.80
C VAL A 661 -34.53 3.66 -15.97
N GLY A 662 -34.32 2.36 -16.20
CA GLY A 662 -34.81 1.26 -15.36
C GLY A 662 -33.88 0.04 -15.49
N PHE A 663 -33.63 -0.65 -14.37
CA PHE A 663 -32.67 -1.75 -14.23
C PHE A 663 -33.41 -3.10 -14.07
N ASP A 664 -32.93 -4.16 -14.72
CA ASP A 664 -33.24 -5.58 -14.42
C ASP A 664 -31.94 -6.40 -14.55
N GLU A 665 -31.77 -7.35 -13.65
CA GLU A 665 -30.51 -7.94 -13.19
C GLU A 665 -29.95 -9.02 -14.13
N ASN A 666 -30.61 -9.29 -15.27
CA ASN A 666 -30.27 -10.46 -16.08
C ASN A 666 -29.75 -10.18 -17.51
N PHE A 667 -29.89 -8.99 -18.08
CA PHE A 667 -29.37 -8.69 -19.43
C PHE A 667 -29.06 -7.19 -19.58
N GLY A 668 -27.77 -6.83 -19.59
CA GLY A 668 -27.35 -5.42 -19.77
C GLY A 668 -27.41 -4.97 -21.24
N TYR A 669 -28.17 -3.90 -21.53
CA TYR A 669 -28.05 -3.11 -22.78
C TYR A 669 -28.25 -1.61 -22.51
N PHE A 670 -27.74 -0.76 -23.41
CA PHE A 670 -27.96 0.70 -23.45
C PHE A 670 -28.72 1.11 -24.73
N ILE A 671 -29.57 2.15 -24.64
CA ILE A 671 -30.16 2.82 -25.81
C ILE A 671 -29.79 4.30 -25.78
N LYS A 672 -29.27 4.84 -26.89
CA LYS A 672 -29.10 6.28 -27.14
C LYS A 672 -30.07 6.70 -28.25
N VAL A 673 -30.93 7.69 -28.00
CA VAL A 673 -31.71 8.37 -29.04
C VAL A 673 -31.04 9.72 -29.30
N THR A 674 -30.72 10.00 -30.56
CA THR A 674 -30.19 11.31 -30.98
C THR A 674 -31.21 11.95 -31.93
N TYR A 675 -31.76 13.11 -31.58
CA TYR A 675 -32.61 13.88 -32.50
C TYR A 675 -31.74 14.79 -33.38
N GLY A 676 -32.01 14.76 -34.68
CA GLY A 676 -31.62 15.82 -35.60
C GLY A 676 -32.46 17.07 -35.33
N SER A 677 -31.79 18.21 -35.27
CA SER A 677 -32.32 19.56 -35.04
C SER A 677 -33.59 19.88 -35.83
N TYR A 678 -34.75 20.02 -35.17
CA TYR A 678 -35.80 21.02 -35.50
C TYR A 678 -36.78 21.11 -34.31
N THR A 679 -37.03 22.34 -33.88
CA THR A 679 -37.95 22.70 -32.79
C THR A 679 -39.42 22.58 -33.20
N SER A 680 -40.27 22.35 -32.18
CA SER A 680 -41.73 22.53 -32.09
C SER A 680 -42.67 21.49 -32.73
N GLU A 681 -43.45 20.85 -31.83
CA GLU A 681 -44.77 20.20 -32.00
C GLU A 681 -44.82 18.76 -32.54
N LEU A 682 -44.95 17.81 -31.59
CA LEU A 682 -45.40 16.44 -31.80
C LEU A 682 -46.90 16.40 -32.19
N LYS A 683 -47.21 16.57 -33.48
CA LYS A 683 -48.43 16.02 -34.09
C LYS A 683 -48.11 15.54 -35.50
N ASN A 684 -48.29 14.24 -35.73
CA ASN A 684 -48.19 13.53 -37.02
C ASN A 684 -46.77 13.14 -37.46
N ILE A 685 -46.37 11.91 -37.13
CA ILE A 685 -45.30 11.22 -37.86
C ILE A 685 -45.85 10.87 -39.24
N THR A 686 -45.33 11.52 -40.29
CA THR A 686 -45.52 11.11 -41.68
C THR A 686 -44.16 10.68 -42.21
N VAL A 687 -44.03 9.44 -42.69
CA VAL A 687 -42.81 8.96 -43.33
C VAL A 687 -42.63 9.72 -44.63
N LYS A 688 -41.57 10.54 -44.70
CA LYS A 688 -41.09 11.14 -45.94
C LYS A 688 -39.83 10.42 -46.35
N GLU A 689 -39.97 9.71 -47.45
CA GLU A 689 -38.93 9.06 -48.26
C GLU A 689 -38.58 7.61 -47.87
N GLU A 690 -38.82 6.74 -48.87
CA GLU A 690 -38.46 5.34 -48.96
C GLU A 690 -36.97 5.23 -49.34
N TYR A 691 -36.24 4.39 -48.62
CA TYR A 691 -35.06 3.69 -49.13
C TYR A 691 -35.08 2.25 -48.65
#